data_AF-A0A5Q2TMW7-F1
#
_entry.id   AF-A0A5Q2TMW7-F1
#
_cell.length_a   1.000
_cell.length_b   1.000
_cell.length_c   1.000
_cell.angle_alpha   90.00
_cell.angle_beta   90.00
_cell.angle_gamma   90.00
#
_symmetry.space_group_name_H-M   'P 1'
#
loop_
_entity.id
_entity.type
_entity.pdbx_description
1 polymer ?
#
loop_
_entity_poly.entity_id
_entity_poly.type
_entity_poly.pdbx_seq_one_letter_code
_entity_poly.pdbx_strand_id
1 'polypeptide(L)'
;MTSYKMVVLFVLFSLVMPLSAFAESADDEGNIKESGEETEEVEEQTEESEETTEELEQLEVQNEEVVASQEEAEFRELKEGQRDDRLVEIKQMLNTIGFGGIIESNYFGSYTTQKVKEFQAYYQLEASGIIDDTTYNKITAVYEAPREGTTSNDVLEMKKVLNRINFGGIKETTYFGEYSAKKLKEFQSYYGLMANGILDEKTQSKLEEVSEAPQEGKNSEAVIDIKKKLNQIGFGGIIESSYYGAYTTKKVKEFQAYYNLNVNGIVDNVTYDLITEVYSSPFIEGDRNPRISDLKRTLNNLGFSGIKITDYFGSYTVTKVKEFQSYYGLTVDGAIGPETRSKLEALEQAPQLGKRHEETIEIKEQLNRIGYGGILISTYFGSFTEKRVKEFQRANRLKVNGVADDVTITALNELSQSLQEGDRNPAVVELKKKLNTLDFSGILETTYFGSFTTKRLKEFQRYYNLTVDGIAGPETLAKLNEVYQSPKQGVRSSEIIQLKKYLNKLGFSGILETNYFGAFTKKRVKEFQRYYGLKVNGILEEKTVEELKDAANSPIQKGNSNSQIKNFKEDLDRAGFGGSIISNYLGSYTEGKIKEFQRYHGLKVNGIVEKKTLRTMNDVISYKLPRKTYNTVDGRQNYSYKDMQKDIDRLRFLYPNLIETKIIGESVDGRNIYAIKLGNGNKEVFFNGSHHAREHMTTNVLMNMVDEYARSYARMQNYNGYNTRRILNDVSIWFVPMVNPDGVMLVQEGPSTAKNPSKVISINDNSRDFKHWKANIRGVDLNRQYPYLWRTVSNDPGRPRYGFYKGKAPLSEPETKAIYDFTNHHNFKAAVAYHSSGELIYTRYGFDYHSRSIANGVKNITGYTPINLQSSTNGAGYTDWFVHEKKQPGITPEISPYVGERPIPLSNWNSVWNKNKTVGLYTANYVRLNQ
;
A
#
# COMPACT_ATOMS: atom_id res chain seq x y z
N MET A 1 -30.85 35.59 19.04
CA MET A 1 -29.40 35.61 18.74
C MET A 1 -28.91 34.16 18.72
N THR A 2 -28.16 33.61 17.77
CA THR A 2 -27.71 33.97 16.39
C THR A 2 -26.71 32.86 15.98
N SER A 3 -26.48 32.47 14.73
CA SER A 3 -27.31 32.45 13.51
C SER A 3 -26.57 31.63 12.41
N TYR A 4 -27.31 31.09 11.43
CA TYR A 4 -26.87 30.73 10.07
C TYR A 4 -25.95 29.52 9.74
N LYS A 5 -26.32 28.92 8.60
CA LYS A 5 -25.51 28.30 7.52
C LYS A 5 -24.98 26.87 7.68
N MET A 6 -25.91 25.95 7.41
CA MET A 6 -25.65 24.77 6.56
C MET A 6 -25.05 25.20 5.20
N VAL A 7 -24.08 24.44 4.67
CA VAL A 7 -23.50 24.61 3.34
C VAL A 7 -23.30 23.23 2.72
N VAL A 8 -23.93 22.98 1.56
CA VAL A 8 -23.67 21.81 0.72
C VAL A 8 -22.62 22.19 -0.32
N LEU A 9 -21.64 21.32 -0.54
CA LEU A 9 -20.53 21.57 -1.48
C LEU A 9 -20.64 20.61 -2.68
N PHE A 10 -20.80 21.15 -3.88
CA PHE A 10 -20.82 20.40 -5.13
C PHE A 10 -19.65 20.85 -6.02
N VAL A 11 -18.68 19.94 -6.26
CA VAL A 11 -17.57 20.09 -7.21
C VAL A 11 -17.33 18.70 -7.82
N LEU A 12 -17.85 18.38 -9.01
CA LEU A 12 -17.36 18.74 -10.35
C LEU A 12 -16.10 17.97 -10.75
N PHE A 13 -16.25 17.02 -11.66
CA PHE A 13 -15.18 16.54 -12.54
C PHE A 13 -15.77 16.18 -13.92
N SER A 14 -15.05 16.49 -14.99
CA SER A 14 -15.49 16.32 -16.38
C SER A 14 -14.32 15.80 -17.22
N LEU A 15 -14.53 14.81 -18.12
CA LEU A 15 -13.58 14.47 -19.19
C LEU A 15 -14.16 13.55 -20.31
N VAL A 16 -15.00 14.15 -21.13
CA VAL A 16 -14.99 14.16 -22.61
C VAL A 16 -14.12 13.12 -23.38
N MET A 17 -14.77 12.31 -24.24
CA MET A 17 -14.30 11.69 -25.52
C MET A 17 -13.22 10.58 -25.52
N PRO A 18 -13.07 9.82 -26.65
CA PRO A 18 -14.07 9.35 -27.63
C PRO A 18 -13.89 7.85 -27.99
N LEU A 19 -14.69 7.33 -28.94
CA LEU A 19 -14.53 5.98 -29.51
C LEU A 19 -14.78 5.97 -31.02
N SER A 20 -13.73 5.82 -31.83
CA SER A 20 -13.82 5.54 -33.29
C SER A 20 -12.47 5.08 -33.88
N ALA A 21 -12.54 4.15 -34.85
CA ALA A 21 -11.62 3.86 -35.96
C ALA A 21 -11.50 2.34 -36.26
N PHE A 22 -11.82 1.94 -37.48
CA PHE A 22 -11.47 0.64 -38.09
C PHE A 22 -10.08 0.70 -38.73
N ALA A 23 -9.36 -0.43 -38.82
CA ALA A 23 -8.37 -0.72 -39.87
C ALA A 23 -7.86 -2.20 -39.84
N GLU A 24 -8.66 -3.11 -40.42
CA GLU A 24 -8.28 -4.06 -41.50
C GLU A 24 -7.10 -5.07 -41.38
N SER A 25 -7.21 -6.15 -42.18
CA SER A 25 -6.25 -7.23 -42.53
C SER A 25 -6.01 -8.37 -41.52
N ALA A 26 -5.84 -9.64 -41.93
CA ALA A 26 -6.22 -10.37 -43.16
C ALA A 26 -6.04 -11.90 -42.92
N ASP A 27 -6.62 -12.74 -43.80
CA ASP A 27 -6.33 -14.18 -44.01
C ASP A 27 -6.68 -15.15 -42.82
N ASP A 28 -7.10 -16.42 -42.99
CA ASP A 28 -7.40 -17.23 -44.19
C ASP A 28 -8.38 -18.42 -43.89
N GLU A 29 -8.86 -19.08 -44.96
CA GLU A 29 -9.41 -20.45 -45.14
C GLU A 29 -10.08 -21.28 -44.00
N GLY A 30 -11.19 -21.99 -44.38
CA GLY A 30 -11.28 -23.44 -44.08
C GLY A 30 -12.64 -24.09 -43.72
N ASN A 31 -13.35 -24.64 -44.73
CA ASN A 31 -14.38 -25.73 -44.70
C ASN A 31 -15.50 -25.74 -43.60
N ILE A 32 -16.80 -25.66 -43.92
CA ILE A 32 -17.67 -26.55 -44.75
C ILE A 32 -17.92 -27.94 -44.14
N LYS A 33 -19.14 -28.13 -43.57
CA LYS A 33 -20.16 -29.20 -43.80
C LYS A 33 -21.19 -29.19 -42.66
N GLU A 34 -22.51 -29.19 -42.88
CA GLU A 34 -23.38 -30.19 -43.56
C GLU A 34 -23.43 -31.55 -42.81
N SER A 35 -24.59 -32.19 -42.58
CA SER A 35 -25.99 -31.83 -42.90
C SER A 35 -26.99 -32.70 -42.12
N GLY A 36 -28.24 -32.23 -42.03
CA GLY A 36 -29.45 -33.06 -41.94
C GLY A 36 -29.81 -33.72 -40.60
N GLU A 37 -31.05 -34.16 -40.39
CA GLU A 37 -32.26 -33.99 -41.24
C GLU A 37 -33.53 -34.31 -40.39
N GLU A 38 -34.56 -33.45 -40.52
CA GLU A 38 -36.00 -33.80 -40.61
C GLU A 38 -36.71 -34.57 -39.44
N THR A 39 -38.05 -34.73 -39.38
CA THR A 39 -39.16 -34.40 -40.31
C THR A 39 -40.38 -33.70 -39.63
N GLU A 40 -41.12 -32.92 -40.44
CA GLU A 40 -42.62 -32.85 -40.56
C GLU A 40 -43.50 -32.39 -39.36
N GLU A 41 -44.76 -31.91 -39.52
CA GLU A 41 -45.72 -31.96 -40.67
C GLU A 41 -46.68 -30.71 -40.65
N VAL A 42 -46.93 -30.08 -41.83
CA VAL A 42 -48.26 -29.70 -42.45
C VAL A 42 -49.29 -28.84 -41.66
N GLU A 43 -50.00 -27.81 -42.18
CA GLU A 43 -50.01 -27.00 -43.45
C GLU A 43 -50.59 -25.56 -43.16
N GLU A 44 -51.22 -24.70 -44.00
CA GLU A 44 -51.86 -24.73 -45.35
C GLU A 44 -51.94 -23.29 -46.00
N GLN A 45 -52.05 -23.21 -47.34
CA GLN A 45 -52.67 -22.18 -48.24
C GLN A 45 -52.82 -20.67 -47.85
N THR A 46 -52.13 -19.72 -48.55
CA THR A 46 -52.52 -18.85 -49.73
C THR A 46 -53.43 -17.63 -49.43
N GLU A 47 -53.41 -16.46 -50.12
CA GLU A 47 -53.02 -16.07 -51.50
C GLU A 47 -52.16 -14.76 -51.61
N GLU A 48 -51.91 -14.35 -52.87
CA GLU A 48 -51.24 -13.18 -53.51
C GLU A 48 -51.51 -11.76 -52.93
N SER A 49 -50.78 -10.68 -53.26
CA SER A 49 -49.68 -10.40 -54.23
C SER A 49 -48.78 -9.22 -53.77
N GLU A 50 -47.53 -9.13 -54.28
CA GLU A 50 -46.79 -7.87 -54.47
C GLU A 50 -45.66 -8.06 -55.52
N GLU A 51 -45.30 -7.04 -56.31
CA GLU A 51 -44.44 -7.17 -57.51
C GLU A 51 -43.22 -6.22 -57.52
N THR A 52 -42.15 -6.70 -58.16
CA THR A 52 -40.77 -6.19 -58.31
C THR A 52 -40.50 -4.69 -58.53
N THR A 53 -39.43 -4.17 -57.91
CA THR A 53 -38.25 -3.48 -58.51
C THR A 53 -37.34 -2.99 -57.36
N GLU A 54 -36.01 -3.08 -57.32
CA GLU A 54 -34.90 -3.17 -58.29
C GLU A 54 -34.31 -1.81 -58.76
N GLU A 55 -33.07 -1.58 -58.27
CA GLU A 55 -31.97 -0.75 -58.82
C GLU A 55 -31.83 0.79 -58.62
N LEU A 56 -30.53 1.16 -58.54
CA LEU A 56 -29.85 2.43 -58.87
C LEU A 56 -29.94 3.67 -57.95
N GLU A 57 -28.88 3.86 -57.15
CA GLU A 57 -28.16 5.14 -57.18
C GLU A 57 -27.44 5.28 -58.55
N GLN A 58 -27.83 6.25 -59.38
CA GLN A 58 -26.88 6.91 -60.28
C GLN A 58 -27.38 8.21 -60.93
N LEU A 59 -26.55 9.25 -60.76
CA LEU A 59 -26.33 10.40 -61.65
C LEU A 59 -27.49 11.37 -61.98
N GLU A 60 -27.16 12.64 -61.80
CA GLU A 60 -27.82 13.80 -62.39
C GLU A 60 -27.90 13.68 -63.92
N VAL A 61 -28.99 14.19 -64.53
CA VAL A 61 -28.95 15.29 -65.54
C VAL A 61 -30.36 15.61 -66.06
N GLN A 62 -30.72 16.90 -66.01
CA GLN A 62 -31.75 17.61 -66.81
C GLN A 62 -33.17 17.01 -66.89
N ASN A 63 -34.13 17.71 -66.26
CA ASN A 63 -34.95 18.65 -67.05
C ASN A 63 -35.58 19.77 -66.19
N GLU A 64 -36.01 20.82 -66.86
CA GLU A 64 -36.46 22.10 -66.29
C GLU A 64 -37.99 22.19 -66.16
N GLU A 65 -38.46 22.93 -65.14
CA GLU A 65 -39.78 23.60 -65.04
C GLU A 65 -41.09 22.73 -65.14
N VAL A 66 -42.22 23.05 -64.48
CA VAL A 66 -42.63 24.22 -63.69
C VAL A 66 -43.27 23.73 -62.38
N VAL A 67 -42.92 24.33 -61.23
CA VAL A 67 -43.77 24.34 -60.02
C VAL A 67 -43.96 25.79 -59.59
N ALA A 68 -45.21 26.20 -59.42
CA ALA A 68 -45.54 27.57 -59.02
C ALA A 68 -45.26 27.79 -57.51
N SER A 69 -44.65 28.93 -57.18
CA SER A 69 -44.22 29.26 -55.82
C SER A 69 -45.36 29.50 -54.83
N GLN A 70 -45.35 28.78 -53.71
CA GLN A 70 -45.75 29.32 -52.42
C GLN A 70 -44.58 29.13 -51.45
N GLU A 71 -43.90 30.23 -51.10
CA GLU A 71 -42.90 30.23 -50.04
C GLU A 71 -43.62 30.23 -48.68
N GLU A 72 -43.57 29.13 -47.95
CA GLU A 72 -43.85 29.17 -46.52
C GLU A 72 -42.69 29.89 -45.82
N ALA A 73 -42.99 31.02 -45.18
CA ALA A 73 -41.96 31.84 -44.55
C ALA A 73 -41.51 31.23 -43.22
N GLU A 74 -40.31 30.63 -43.23
CA GLU A 74 -39.56 30.10 -42.08
C GLU A 74 -39.76 30.97 -40.81
N PHE A 75 -40.24 30.37 -39.70
CA PHE A 75 -40.63 31.16 -38.53
C PHE A 75 -39.39 31.70 -37.82
N ARG A 76 -39.04 32.95 -38.11
CA ARG A 76 -37.84 33.58 -37.56
C ARG A 76 -37.86 33.57 -36.02
N GLU A 77 -36.90 32.85 -35.43
CA GLU A 77 -36.69 32.69 -33.99
C GLU A 77 -36.90 33.97 -33.17
N LEU A 78 -37.59 33.83 -32.04
CA LEU A 78 -37.83 34.90 -31.07
C LEU A 78 -37.11 34.64 -29.74
N LYS A 79 -36.29 35.59 -29.29
CA LYS A 79 -35.44 35.48 -28.09
C LYS A 79 -35.19 36.81 -27.39
N GLU A 80 -34.67 36.73 -26.17
CA GLU A 80 -34.53 37.86 -25.25
C GLU A 80 -33.81 39.07 -25.86
N GLY A 81 -34.34 40.27 -25.57
CA GLY A 81 -33.85 41.56 -26.07
C GLY A 81 -34.46 41.98 -27.41
N GLN A 82 -35.09 41.07 -28.16
CA GLN A 82 -35.72 41.41 -29.45
C GLN A 82 -37.06 42.15 -29.29
N ARG A 83 -37.49 42.78 -30.38
CA ARG A 83 -38.87 43.21 -30.58
C ARG A 83 -39.44 42.61 -31.86
N ASP A 84 -40.67 42.11 -31.76
CA ASP A 84 -41.44 41.52 -32.85
C ASP A 84 -42.92 41.54 -32.47
N ASP A 85 -43.80 41.94 -33.39
CA ASP A 85 -45.21 42.15 -33.08
C ASP A 85 -45.98 40.82 -32.88
N ARG A 86 -45.47 39.70 -33.41
CA ARG A 86 -45.98 38.33 -33.11
C ARG A 86 -45.96 38.03 -31.61
N LEU A 87 -45.08 38.68 -30.84
CA LEU A 87 -44.96 38.46 -29.40
C LEU A 87 -46.19 38.92 -28.59
N VAL A 88 -47.06 39.78 -29.12
CA VAL A 88 -48.29 40.16 -28.40
C VAL A 88 -49.23 38.94 -28.33
N GLU A 89 -49.48 38.32 -29.48
CA GLU A 89 -50.34 37.14 -29.62
C GLU A 89 -49.74 35.91 -28.95
N ILE A 90 -48.45 35.63 -29.15
CA ILE A 90 -47.76 34.50 -28.50
C ILE A 90 -47.82 34.59 -26.97
N LYS A 91 -47.74 35.81 -26.41
CA LYS A 91 -47.91 36.02 -24.96
C LYS A 91 -49.35 35.88 -24.50
N GLN A 92 -50.32 36.28 -25.32
CA GLN A 92 -51.75 36.03 -25.06
C GLN A 92 -52.04 34.53 -25.04
N MET A 93 -51.47 33.76 -25.97
CA MET A 93 -51.55 32.31 -25.97
C MET A 93 -50.94 31.72 -24.71
N LEU A 94 -49.66 32.03 -24.39
CA LEU A 94 -48.98 31.58 -23.16
C LEU A 94 -49.74 31.95 -21.88
N ASN A 95 -50.24 33.19 -21.76
CA ASN A 95 -51.08 33.64 -20.65
C ASN A 95 -52.36 32.79 -20.53
N THR A 96 -53.00 32.45 -21.65
CA THR A 96 -54.25 31.67 -21.68
C THR A 96 -54.03 30.19 -21.33
N ILE A 97 -52.95 29.58 -21.81
CA ILE A 97 -52.67 28.14 -21.57
C ILE A 97 -52.09 27.82 -20.18
N GLY A 98 -51.87 28.85 -19.35
CA GLY A 98 -51.48 28.74 -17.94
C GLY A 98 -50.08 29.25 -17.62
N PHE A 99 -49.24 29.53 -18.62
CA PHE A 99 -47.88 30.07 -18.47
C PHE A 99 -47.91 31.60 -18.33
N GLY A 100 -48.79 32.07 -17.43
CA GLY A 100 -49.20 33.46 -17.36
C GLY A 100 -48.34 34.39 -16.49
N GLY A 101 -48.78 35.65 -16.48
CA GLY A 101 -48.09 36.78 -15.85
C GLY A 101 -47.21 37.59 -16.82
N ILE A 102 -47.22 37.25 -18.11
CA ILE A 102 -46.38 37.93 -19.11
C ILE A 102 -47.06 39.21 -19.57
N ILE A 103 -46.32 40.33 -19.59
CA ILE A 103 -46.81 41.60 -20.12
C ILE A 103 -46.88 41.52 -21.65
N GLU A 104 -48.12 41.49 -22.16
CA GLU A 104 -48.50 41.46 -23.57
C GLU A 104 -48.01 42.73 -24.28
N SER A 105 -46.89 42.56 -24.98
CA SER A 105 -46.11 43.65 -25.57
C SER A 105 -45.13 43.07 -26.57
N ASN A 106 -44.78 43.82 -27.61
CA ASN A 106 -43.87 43.35 -28.65
C ASN A 106 -42.39 43.20 -28.23
N TYR A 107 -42.07 43.16 -26.93
CA TYR A 107 -40.69 43.03 -26.41
C TYR A 107 -40.45 41.71 -25.68
N PHE A 108 -39.40 40.98 -26.07
CA PHE A 108 -38.99 39.74 -25.43
C PHE A 108 -38.10 40.05 -24.21
N GLY A 109 -38.67 40.05 -23.01
CA GLY A 109 -37.91 40.26 -21.77
C GLY A 109 -37.63 38.96 -21.02
N SER A 110 -36.71 39.00 -20.04
CA SER A 110 -36.31 37.86 -19.20
C SER A 110 -37.47 37.06 -18.57
N TYR A 111 -38.57 37.71 -18.20
CA TYR A 111 -39.76 37.01 -17.71
C TYR A 111 -40.48 36.20 -18.80
N THR A 112 -40.48 36.68 -20.05
CA THR A 112 -40.92 35.90 -21.21
C THR A 112 -39.99 34.71 -21.42
N THR A 113 -38.67 34.91 -21.35
CA THR A 113 -37.66 33.83 -21.42
C THR A 113 -37.90 32.76 -20.37
N GLN A 114 -38.16 33.16 -19.11
CA GLN A 114 -38.50 32.22 -18.04
C GLN A 114 -39.77 31.43 -18.35
N LYS A 115 -40.85 32.10 -18.77
CA LYS A 115 -42.14 31.43 -19.04
C LYS A 115 -42.10 30.51 -20.26
N VAL A 116 -41.31 30.85 -21.27
CA VAL A 116 -41.01 29.96 -22.40
C VAL A 116 -40.23 28.72 -21.93
N LYS A 117 -39.25 28.86 -21.03
CA LYS A 117 -38.55 27.71 -20.43
C LYS A 117 -39.44 26.82 -19.57
N GLU A 118 -40.34 27.42 -18.78
CA GLU A 118 -41.35 26.68 -18.00
C GLU A 118 -42.28 25.87 -18.92
N PHE A 119 -42.73 26.47 -20.04
CA PHE A 119 -43.53 25.80 -21.07
C PHE A 119 -42.75 24.66 -21.74
N GLN A 120 -41.54 24.94 -22.24
CA GLN A 120 -40.67 23.96 -22.91
C GLN A 120 -40.38 22.76 -22.00
N ALA A 121 -39.98 23.01 -20.75
CA ALA A 121 -39.72 21.94 -19.79
C ALA A 121 -40.96 21.10 -19.46
N TYR A 122 -42.14 21.71 -19.32
CA TYR A 122 -43.39 20.97 -19.11
C TYR A 122 -43.76 20.10 -20.32
N TYR A 123 -43.56 20.60 -21.55
CA TYR A 123 -43.82 19.87 -22.80
C TYR A 123 -42.64 19.01 -23.32
N GLN A 124 -41.55 18.86 -22.54
CA GLN A 124 -40.36 18.07 -22.89
C GLN A 124 -39.63 18.56 -24.17
N LEU A 125 -39.77 19.83 -24.51
CA LEU A 125 -38.94 20.52 -25.51
C LEU A 125 -37.60 20.96 -24.89
N GLU A 126 -36.64 21.37 -25.71
CA GLU A 126 -35.42 22.01 -25.20
C GLU A 126 -35.77 23.32 -24.47
N ALA A 127 -35.38 23.44 -23.19
CA ALA A 127 -35.62 24.63 -22.36
C ALA A 127 -34.64 25.79 -22.70
N SER A 128 -34.53 26.11 -23.98
CA SER A 128 -33.67 27.15 -24.54
C SER A 128 -34.11 28.56 -24.08
N GLY A 129 -35.43 28.77 -23.93
CA GLY A 129 -36.05 30.08 -23.73
C GLY A 129 -36.20 30.91 -25.00
N ILE A 130 -35.83 30.32 -26.15
CA ILE A 130 -36.06 30.82 -27.50
C ILE A 130 -37.38 30.22 -27.98
N ILE A 131 -38.21 30.99 -28.67
CA ILE A 131 -39.37 30.47 -29.41
C ILE A 131 -38.93 30.28 -30.86
N ASP A 132 -38.61 29.03 -31.18
CA ASP A 132 -38.44 28.49 -32.53
C ASP A 132 -39.79 27.97 -33.08
N ASP A 133 -39.80 27.48 -34.32
CA ASP A 133 -40.95 26.83 -34.99
C ASP A 133 -41.55 25.72 -34.11
N THR A 134 -40.71 24.86 -33.50
CA THR A 134 -41.14 23.78 -32.61
C THR A 134 -41.93 24.32 -31.42
N THR A 135 -41.38 25.33 -30.73
CA THR A 135 -42.00 25.94 -29.55
C THR A 135 -43.26 26.72 -29.94
N TYR A 136 -43.25 27.45 -31.07
CA TYR A 136 -44.40 28.20 -31.56
C TYR A 136 -45.57 27.27 -31.90
N ASN A 137 -45.32 26.27 -32.74
CA ASN A 137 -46.34 25.29 -33.14
C ASN A 137 -46.92 24.54 -31.93
N LYS A 138 -46.09 24.26 -30.91
CA LYS A 138 -46.56 23.67 -29.65
C LYS A 138 -47.43 24.64 -28.82
N ILE A 139 -47.08 25.93 -28.74
CA ILE A 139 -47.91 26.94 -28.04
C ILE A 139 -49.27 27.04 -28.72
N THR A 140 -49.31 27.10 -30.05
CA THR A 140 -50.53 27.18 -30.86
C THR A 140 -51.41 25.94 -30.66
N ALA A 141 -50.86 24.73 -30.80
CA ALA A 141 -51.61 23.48 -30.63
C ALA A 141 -52.23 23.33 -29.21
N VAL A 142 -51.51 23.74 -28.17
CA VAL A 142 -52.02 23.75 -26.78
C VAL A 142 -53.05 24.87 -26.57
N TYR A 143 -52.96 25.98 -27.31
CA TYR A 143 -53.95 27.06 -27.27
C TYR A 143 -55.24 26.73 -28.03
N GLU A 144 -55.18 25.93 -29.09
CA GLU A 144 -56.34 25.49 -29.87
C GLU A 144 -57.07 24.29 -29.25
N ALA A 145 -56.40 23.54 -28.37
CA ALA A 145 -56.96 22.36 -27.71
C ALA A 145 -58.28 22.64 -26.95
N PRO A 146 -59.22 21.66 -26.85
CA PRO A 146 -60.54 21.89 -26.30
C PRO A 146 -60.49 22.40 -24.85
N ARG A 147 -61.22 23.48 -24.57
CA ARG A 147 -61.27 24.17 -23.28
C ARG A 147 -62.67 24.74 -23.02
N GLU A 148 -62.87 25.41 -21.89
CA GLU A 148 -64.18 26.00 -21.57
C GLU A 148 -64.72 26.89 -22.71
N GLY A 149 -65.99 26.70 -23.07
CA GLY A 149 -66.67 27.33 -24.21
C GLY A 149 -66.58 26.55 -25.54
N THR A 150 -65.66 25.59 -25.69
CA THR A 150 -65.52 24.80 -26.93
C THR A 150 -66.60 23.71 -27.07
N THR A 151 -66.70 23.12 -28.27
CA THR A 151 -67.58 21.96 -28.55
C THR A 151 -66.87 20.98 -29.45
N SER A 152 -66.60 19.76 -28.99
CA SER A 152 -65.98 18.69 -29.80
C SER A 152 -66.42 17.29 -29.34
N ASN A 153 -66.06 16.25 -30.10
CA ASN A 153 -66.31 14.85 -29.71
C ASN A 153 -65.35 14.38 -28.60
N ASP A 154 -64.13 14.91 -28.57
CA ASP A 154 -63.10 14.62 -27.56
C ASP A 154 -63.56 15.10 -26.18
N VAL A 155 -64.29 16.23 -26.11
CA VAL A 155 -64.96 16.71 -24.89
C VAL A 155 -66.06 15.73 -24.42
N LEU A 156 -66.74 15.04 -25.34
CA LEU A 156 -67.72 14.01 -24.97
C LEU A 156 -67.01 12.75 -24.44
N GLU A 157 -65.91 12.31 -25.05
CA GLU A 157 -65.16 11.13 -24.57
C GLU A 157 -64.44 11.39 -23.25
N MET A 158 -63.78 12.54 -23.10
CA MET A 158 -63.22 13.05 -21.84
C MET A 158 -64.24 12.95 -20.71
N LYS A 159 -65.50 13.33 -20.94
CA LYS A 159 -66.56 13.25 -19.92
C LYS A 159 -66.94 11.83 -19.54
N LYS A 160 -67.04 10.91 -20.52
CA LYS A 160 -67.28 9.48 -20.24
C LYS A 160 -66.16 8.90 -19.38
N VAL A 161 -64.90 9.22 -19.71
CA VAL A 161 -63.73 8.80 -18.92
C VAL A 161 -63.81 9.41 -17.52
N LEU A 162 -63.91 10.74 -17.37
CA LEU A 162 -64.02 11.42 -16.07
C LEU A 162 -65.17 10.87 -15.20
N ASN A 163 -66.33 10.57 -15.79
CA ASN A 163 -67.44 9.92 -15.11
C ASN A 163 -67.08 8.49 -14.65
N ARG A 164 -66.47 7.67 -15.51
CA ARG A 164 -66.00 6.30 -15.20
C ARG A 164 -64.96 6.28 -14.08
N ILE A 165 -64.01 7.21 -14.10
CA ILE A 165 -62.87 7.27 -13.17
C ILE A 165 -63.16 8.04 -11.87
N ASN A 166 -64.45 8.26 -11.56
CA ASN A 166 -64.96 8.90 -10.33
C ASN A 166 -64.65 10.41 -10.16
N PHE A 167 -64.20 11.10 -11.22
CA PHE A 167 -64.18 12.58 -11.29
C PHE A 167 -65.52 13.17 -11.78
N GLY A 168 -66.58 12.34 -11.78
CA GLY A 168 -67.82 12.56 -12.52
C GLY A 168 -68.85 13.50 -11.91
N GLY A 169 -70.10 13.26 -12.30
CA GLY A 169 -71.23 14.18 -12.15
C GLY A 169 -71.41 15.10 -13.35
N ILE A 170 -70.68 14.85 -14.44
CA ILE A 170 -70.69 15.69 -15.65
C ILE A 170 -71.75 15.18 -16.62
N LYS A 171 -72.57 16.08 -17.17
CA LYS A 171 -73.50 15.73 -18.25
C LYS A 171 -72.72 15.48 -19.54
N GLU A 172 -72.79 14.25 -20.03
CA GLU A 172 -72.16 13.80 -21.29
C GLU A 172 -72.80 14.52 -22.49
N THR A 173 -72.07 15.51 -23.00
CA THR A 173 -72.38 16.33 -24.18
C THR A 173 -71.06 16.80 -24.80
N THR A 174 -71.07 17.18 -26.07
CA THR A 174 -69.90 17.74 -26.76
C THR A 174 -69.50 19.14 -26.26
N TYR A 175 -70.38 19.89 -25.60
CA TYR A 175 -70.12 21.26 -25.11
C TYR A 175 -69.31 21.30 -23.80
N PHE A 176 -68.22 22.07 -23.77
CA PHE A 176 -67.30 22.18 -22.65
C PHE A 176 -67.68 23.36 -21.72
N GLY A 177 -68.62 23.14 -20.78
CA GLY A 177 -69.01 24.16 -19.79
C GLY A 177 -68.20 24.13 -18.49
N GLU A 178 -68.22 25.24 -17.73
CA GLU A 178 -67.58 25.50 -16.42
C GLU A 178 -67.42 24.27 -15.51
N TYR A 179 -68.51 23.55 -15.22
CA TYR A 179 -68.44 22.37 -14.33
C TYR A 179 -67.53 21.27 -14.88
N SER A 180 -67.48 21.09 -16.20
CA SER A 180 -66.57 20.15 -16.87
C SER A 180 -65.13 20.64 -16.77
N ALA A 181 -64.90 21.95 -16.89
CA ALA A 181 -63.56 22.55 -16.77
C ALA A 181 -63.03 22.46 -15.34
N LYS A 182 -63.91 22.65 -14.35
CA LYS A 182 -63.61 22.35 -12.94
C LYS A 182 -63.24 20.89 -12.74
N LYS A 183 -63.99 19.94 -13.32
CA LYS A 183 -63.67 18.50 -13.20
C LYS A 183 -62.40 18.09 -13.91
N LEU A 184 -62.08 18.68 -15.06
CA LEU A 184 -60.79 18.46 -15.71
C LEU A 184 -59.63 19.03 -14.86
N LYS A 185 -59.80 20.20 -14.23
CA LYS A 185 -58.83 20.77 -13.28
C LYS A 185 -58.63 19.90 -12.02
N GLU A 186 -59.70 19.30 -11.49
CA GLU A 186 -59.62 18.32 -10.40
C GLU A 186 -58.82 17.08 -10.82
N PHE A 187 -59.05 16.55 -12.03
CA PHE A 187 -58.29 15.44 -12.62
C PHE A 187 -56.81 15.78 -12.85
N GLN A 188 -56.54 16.90 -13.52
CA GLN A 188 -55.18 17.37 -13.81
C GLN A 188 -54.37 17.52 -12.52
N SER A 189 -54.96 18.17 -11.50
CA SER A 189 -54.34 18.35 -10.18
C SER A 189 -54.02 17.02 -9.49
N TYR A 190 -54.91 16.03 -9.55
CA TYR A 190 -54.69 14.72 -8.94
C TYR A 190 -53.52 13.94 -9.58
N TYR A 191 -53.34 14.07 -10.90
CA TYR A 191 -52.25 13.40 -11.63
C TYR A 191 -50.99 14.29 -11.81
N GLY A 192 -50.90 15.44 -11.13
CA GLY A 192 -49.74 16.34 -11.20
C GLY A 192 -49.57 17.07 -12.54
N LEU A 193 -50.60 17.07 -13.40
CA LEU A 193 -50.66 17.88 -14.61
C LEU A 193 -50.95 19.36 -14.28
N MET A 194 -50.67 20.25 -15.23
CA MET A 194 -51.05 21.65 -15.12
C MET A 194 -52.58 21.79 -15.08
N ALA A 195 -53.14 22.25 -13.96
CA ALA A 195 -54.59 22.43 -13.77
C ALA A 195 -55.15 23.66 -14.51
N ASN A 196 -54.91 23.75 -15.82
CA ASN A 196 -55.37 24.81 -16.72
C ASN A 196 -56.84 24.61 -17.17
N GLY A 197 -57.36 23.37 -17.15
CA GLY A 197 -58.68 22.99 -17.66
C GLY A 197 -58.77 22.89 -19.18
N ILE A 198 -57.63 22.67 -19.85
CA ILE A 198 -57.50 22.45 -21.29
C ILE A 198 -57.27 20.96 -21.53
N LEU A 199 -57.99 20.38 -22.49
CA LEU A 199 -57.83 19.01 -22.95
C LEU A 199 -56.66 18.92 -23.94
N ASP A 200 -55.48 19.34 -23.49
CA ASP A 200 -54.22 19.24 -24.22
C ASP A 200 -53.76 17.78 -24.39
N GLU A 201 -52.76 17.54 -25.25
CA GLU A 201 -52.22 16.20 -25.53
C GLU A 201 -51.88 15.40 -24.26
N LYS A 202 -51.34 16.07 -23.23
CA LYS A 202 -50.90 15.41 -22.00
C LYS A 202 -52.08 15.02 -21.12
N THR A 203 -53.10 15.86 -21.12
CA THR A 203 -54.38 15.57 -20.47
C THR A 203 -55.14 14.47 -21.20
N GLN A 204 -55.10 14.43 -22.54
CA GLN A 204 -55.67 13.34 -23.36
C GLN A 204 -54.94 12.01 -23.12
N SER A 205 -53.62 11.94 -23.30
CA SER A 205 -52.84 10.73 -23.06
C SER A 205 -52.99 10.20 -21.63
N LYS A 206 -53.16 11.08 -20.63
CA LYS A 206 -53.40 10.64 -19.25
C LYS A 206 -54.82 10.11 -19.03
N LEU A 207 -55.83 10.61 -19.73
CA LEU A 207 -57.18 10.04 -19.73
C LEU A 207 -57.21 8.67 -20.40
N GLU A 208 -56.45 8.49 -21.48
CA GLU A 208 -56.27 7.20 -22.17
C GLU A 208 -55.53 6.19 -21.28
N GLU A 209 -54.40 6.57 -20.66
CA GLU A 209 -53.64 5.73 -19.73
C GLU A 209 -54.52 5.21 -18.58
N VAL A 210 -55.34 6.07 -17.98
CA VAL A 210 -56.25 5.70 -16.87
C VAL A 210 -57.48 4.93 -17.39
N SER A 211 -57.91 5.13 -18.64
CA SER A 211 -58.91 4.26 -19.29
C SER A 211 -58.35 2.85 -19.54
N GLU A 212 -57.06 2.72 -19.86
CA GLU A 212 -56.43 1.42 -20.14
C GLU A 212 -55.85 0.71 -18.92
N ALA A 213 -55.69 1.41 -17.80
CA ALA A 213 -55.35 0.85 -16.50
C ALA A 213 -56.24 -0.34 -16.06
N PRO A 214 -55.68 -1.36 -15.38
CA PRO A 214 -56.43 -2.53 -14.90
C PRO A 214 -57.68 -2.19 -14.08
N GLN A 215 -58.84 -2.62 -14.58
CA GLN A 215 -60.15 -2.34 -14.00
C GLN A 215 -61.17 -3.44 -14.35
N GLU A 216 -62.38 -3.34 -13.80
CA GLU A 216 -63.40 -4.36 -13.93
C GLU A 216 -63.77 -4.70 -15.39
N GLY A 217 -63.74 -5.99 -15.71
CA GLY A 217 -63.97 -6.53 -17.05
C GLY A 217 -62.70 -6.76 -17.88
N LYS A 218 -61.56 -6.15 -17.53
CA LYS A 218 -60.31 -6.30 -18.30
C LYS A 218 -59.53 -7.57 -17.93
N ASN A 219 -58.70 -8.03 -18.88
CA ASN A 219 -57.76 -9.13 -18.71
C ASN A 219 -56.34 -8.62 -19.02
N SER A 220 -55.36 -8.90 -18.15
CA SER A 220 -53.94 -8.62 -18.40
C SER A 220 -53.06 -9.44 -17.46
N GLU A 221 -51.83 -9.78 -17.85
CA GLU A 221 -50.87 -10.48 -16.97
C GLU A 221 -50.48 -9.62 -15.75
N ALA A 222 -50.44 -8.30 -15.89
CA ALA A 222 -50.16 -7.37 -14.79
C ALA A 222 -51.18 -7.50 -13.63
N VAL A 223 -52.41 -7.94 -13.92
CA VAL A 223 -53.44 -8.22 -12.91
C VAL A 223 -53.00 -9.33 -11.95
N ILE A 224 -52.20 -10.31 -12.42
CA ILE A 224 -51.71 -11.41 -11.60
C ILE A 224 -50.73 -10.89 -10.54
N ASP A 225 -49.81 -9.99 -10.91
CA ASP A 225 -48.88 -9.32 -9.98
C ASP A 225 -49.62 -8.42 -8.99
N ILE A 226 -50.53 -7.57 -9.47
CA ILE A 226 -51.38 -6.70 -8.63
C ILE A 226 -52.10 -7.52 -7.56
N LYS A 227 -52.70 -8.66 -7.94
CA LYS A 227 -53.40 -9.55 -7.02
C LYS A 227 -52.47 -10.24 -6.03
N LYS A 228 -51.28 -10.69 -6.46
CA LYS A 228 -50.24 -11.23 -5.58
C LYS A 228 -49.81 -10.22 -4.52
N LYS A 229 -49.54 -8.98 -4.94
CA LYS A 229 -49.20 -7.87 -4.02
C LYS A 229 -50.34 -7.59 -3.04
N LEU A 230 -51.58 -7.41 -3.52
CA LEU A 230 -52.76 -7.18 -2.68
C LEU A 230 -53.04 -8.32 -1.69
N ASN A 231 -52.95 -9.59 -2.14
CA ASN A 231 -53.05 -10.78 -1.27
C ASN A 231 -52.02 -10.74 -0.14
N GLN A 232 -50.80 -10.32 -0.46
CA GLN A 232 -49.68 -10.32 0.48
C GLN A 232 -49.57 -9.08 1.38
N ILE A 233 -50.21 -7.96 1.04
CA ILE A 233 -50.26 -6.73 1.88
C ILE A 233 -51.57 -6.58 2.68
N GLY A 234 -52.38 -7.64 2.77
CA GLY A 234 -53.53 -7.74 3.66
C GLY A 234 -54.91 -7.54 3.01
N PHE A 235 -54.95 -7.11 1.75
CA PHE A 235 -56.21 -6.93 0.97
C PHE A 235 -56.61 -8.22 0.23
N GLY A 236 -56.34 -9.36 0.85
CA GLY A 236 -56.35 -10.66 0.18
C GLY A 236 -57.67 -11.42 0.15
N GLY A 237 -57.58 -12.64 -0.40
CA GLY A 237 -58.71 -13.48 -0.79
C GLY A 237 -59.01 -13.42 -2.29
N ILE A 238 -58.12 -12.83 -3.09
CA ILE A 238 -58.30 -12.67 -4.54
C ILE A 238 -57.68 -13.86 -5.28
N ILE A 239 -58.40 -14.43 -6.24
CA ILE A 239 -57.90 -15.49 -7.12
C ILE A 239 -56.97 -14.87 -8.17
N GLU A 240 -55.71 -15.33 -8.21
CA GLU A 240 -54.58 -14.77 -8.98
C GLU A 240 -54.62 -15.10 -10.50
N SER A 241 -55.79 -14.90 -11.12
CA SER A 241 -55.98 -14.94 -12.58
C SER A 241 -55.71 -13.58 -13.23
N SER A 242 -55.53 -13.56 -14.55
CA SER A 242 -55.43 -12.33 -15.37
C SER A 242 -56.74 -11.52 -15.45
N TYR A 243 -57.89 -12.12 -15.15
CA TYR A 243 -59.20 -11.45 -15.18
C TYR A 243 -59.45 -10.56 -13.96
N TYR A 244 -59.71 -9.28 -14.18
CA TYR A 244 -60.07 -8.32 -13.14
C TYR A 244 -61.61 -8.22 -13.03
N GLY A 245 -62.21 -8.95 -12.08
CA GLY A 245 -63.66 -8.90 -11.78
C GLY A 245 -63.99 -8.30 -10.42
N ALA A 246 -65.28 -8.01 -10.17
CA ALA A 246 -65.89 -7.37 -8.99
C ALA A 246 -65.18 -7.53 -7.63
N TYR A 247 -64.73 -8.73 -7.27
CA TYR A 247 -64.03 -8.95 -5.99
C TYR A 247 -62.66 -8.25 -5.95
N THR A 248 -61.94 -8.22 -7.07
CA THR A 248 -60.69 -7.46 -7.26
C THR A 248 -60.98 -5.96 -7.15
N THR A 249 -62.02 -5.47 -7.83
CA THR A 249 -62.50 -4.08 -7.73
C THR A 249 -62.81 -3.69 -6.29
N LYS A 250 -63.48 -4.57 -5.53
CA LYS A 250 -63.76 -4.38 -4.10
C LYS A 250 -62.48 -4.27 -3.29
N LYS A 251 -61.49 -5.14 -3.52
CA LYS A 251 -60.22 -5.13 -2.79
C LYS A 251 -59.33 -3.94 -3.13
N VAL A 252 -59.35 -3.47 -4.37
CA VAL A 252 -58.68 -2.21 -4.76
C VAL A 252 -59.39 -1.00 -4.18
N LYS A 253 -60.73 -0.99 -4.09
CA LYS A 253 -61.47 0.06 -3.35
C LYS A 253 -61.19 0.04 -1.84
N GLU A 254 -61.08 -1.14 -1.23
CA GLU A 254 -60.65 -1.28 0.17
C GLU A 254 -59.22 -0.71 0.37
N PHE A 255 -58.28 -1.00 -0.55
CA PHE A 255 -56.92 -0.45 -0.53
C PHE A 255 -56.90 1.07 -0.72
N GLN A 256 -57.54 1.59 -1.78
CA GLN A 256 -57.59 3.02 -2.09
C GLN A 256 -58.20 3.81 -0.93
N ALA A 257 -59.29 3.33 -0.33
CA ALA A 257 -59.92 3.98 0.81
C ALA A 257 -59.01 3.98 2.06
N TYR A 258 -58.26 2.91 2.32
CA TYR A 258 -57.33 2.84 3.45
C TYR A 258 -56.17 3.84 3.32
N TYR A 259 -55.67 4.04 2.09
CA TYR A 259 -54.56 4.96 1.80
C TYR A 259 -54.98 6.37 1.37
N ASN A 260 -56.28 6.69 1.41
CA ASN A 260 -56.85 7.99 0.99
C ASN A 260 -56.62 8.36 -0.50
N LEU A 261 -56.54 7.35 -1.37
CA LEU A 261 -56.56 7.53 -2.83
C LEU A 261 -58.00 7.77 -3.34
N ASN A 262 -58.16 8.15 -4.62
CA ASN A 262 -59.47 8.19 -5.26
C ASN A 262 -60.07 6.76 -5.35
N VAL A 263 -61.22 6.53 -4.71
CA VAL A 263 -61.81 5.19 -4.53
C VAL A 263 -62.62 4.75 -5.77
N ASN A 264 -61.94 4.68 -6.91
CA ASN A 264 -62.52 4.34 -8.23
C ASN A 264 -62.54 2.81 -8.49
N GLY A 265 -61.64 2.02 -7.88
CA GLY A 265 -61.46 0.58 -8.11
C GLY A 265 -60.66 0.23 -9.37
N ILE A 266 -59.95 1.21 -9.92
CA ILE A 266 -59.05 1.11 -11.08
C ILE A 266 -57.62 1.15 -10.55
N VAL A 267 -56.74 0.28 -11.04
CA VAL A 267 -55.31 0.31 -10.67
C VAL A 267 -54.55 1.19 -11.67
N ASP A 268 -54.83 2.48 -11.59
CA ASP A 268 -54.02 3.53 -12.22
C ASP A 268 -52.57 3.52 -11.70
N ASN A 269 -51.65 4.28 -12.32
CA ASN A 269 -50.25 4.28 -11.91
C ASN A 269 -50.09 4.66 -10.42
N VAL A 270 -50.83 5.67 -9.94
CA VAL A 270 -50.82 6.12 -8.53
C VAL A 270 -51.18 4.97 -7.58
N THR A 271 -52.20 4.18 -7.95
CA THR A 271 -52.62 3.01 -7.18
C THR A 271 -51.61 1.85 -7.30
N TYR A 272 -51.05 1.59 -8.49
CA TYR A 272 -50.06 0.53 -8.72
C TYR A 272 -48.73 0.80 -7.99
N ASP A 273 -48.25 2.04 -8.06
CA ASP A 273 -47.01 2.50 -7.45
C ASP A 273 -47.12 2.36 -5.93
N LEU A 274 -48.24 2.78 -5.32
CA LEU A 274 -48.46 2.61 -3.88
C LEU A 274 -48.67 1.15 -3.47
N ILE A 275 -49.38 0.32 -4.26
CA ILE A 275 -49.45 -1.14 -4.02
C ILE A 275 -48.03 -1.73 -4.01
N THR A 276 -47.16 -1.26 -4.90
CA THR A 276 -45.78 -1.72 -5.03
C THR A 276 -44.87 -1.19 -3.92
N GLU A 277 -45.05 0.05 -3.46
CA GLU A 277 -44.36 0.65 -2.31
C GLU A 277 -44.72 -0.07 -1.01
N VAL A 278 -46.01 -0.26 -0.75
CA VAL A 278 -46.51 -0.99 0.43
C VAL A 278 -46.05 -2.46 0.40
N TYR A 279 -45.99 -3.08 -0.78
CA TYR A 279 -45.42 -4.43 -0.93
C TYR A 279 -43.89 -4.48 -0.74
N SER A 280 -43.18 -3.41 -1.13
CA SER A 280 -41.71 -3.28 -1.03
C SER A 280 -41.24 -2.82 0.35
N SER A 281 -42.15 -2.30 1.17
CA SER A 281 -41.89 -1.79 2.51
C SER A 281 -41.13 -2.80 3.40
N PRO A 282 -40.20 -2.31 4.24
CA PRO A 282 -39.37 -3.18 5.09
C PRO A 282 -40.18 -3.78 6.24
N PHE A 283 -39.93 -5.06 6.56
CA PHE A 283 -40.48 -5.65 7.79
C PHE A 283 -39.62 -5.26 9.00
N ILE A 284 -40.25 -4.64 10.02
CA ILE A 284 -39.62 -4.10 11.23
C ILE A 284 -40.19 -4.72 12.51
N GLU A 285 -39.62 -4.40 13.68
CA GLU A 285 -40.13 -4.92 14.95
C GLU A 285 -41.54 -4.41 15.28
N GLY A 286 -42.47 -5.34 15.45
CA GLY A 286 -43.89 -5.06 15.67
C GLY A 286 -44.79 -5.68 14.60
N ASP A 287 -44.28 -5.84 13.38
CA ASP A 287 -45.09 -6.17 12.20
C ASP A 287 -45.78 -7.54 12.26
N ARG A 288 -46.90 -7.64 11.55
CA ARG A 288 -47.63 -8.89 11.30
C ARG A 288 -47.98 -9.01 9.83
N ASN A 289 -47.37 -9.97 9.14
CA ASN A 289 -47.61 -10.25 7.73
C ASN A 289 -47.34 -11.73 7.44
N PRO A 290 -48.16 -12.43 6.62
CA PRO A 290 -47.91 -13.84 6.26
C PRO A 290 -46.49 -14.12 5.72
N ARG A 291 -45.93 -13.21 4.90
CA ARG A 291 -44.59 -13.33 4.30
C ARG A 291 -43.47 -13.45 5.33
N ILE A 292 -43.63 -12.85 6.52
CA ILE A 292 -42.66 -12.95 7.61
C ILE A 292 -42.48 -14.43 8.02
N SER A 293 -43.52 -15.26 7.92
CA SER A 293 -43.41 -16.67 8.27
C SER A 293 -42.51 -17.46 7.30
N ASP A 294 -42.47 -17.07 6.02
CA ASP A 294 -41.65 -17.70 4.99
C ASP A 294 -40.21 -17.18 4.98
N LEU A 295 -40.02 -15.86 5.13
CA LEU A 295 -38.68 -15.26 5.31
C LEU A 295 -37.95 -15.85 6.53
N LYS A 296 -38.68 -16.13 7.61
CA LYS A 296 -38.14 -16.86 8.78
C LYS A 296 -37.82 -18.33 8.50
N ARG A 297 -38.55 -18.98 7.60
CA ARG A 297 -38.27 -20.35 7.12
C ARG A 297 -36.93 -20.35 6.37
N THR A 298 -36.74 -19.42 5.44
CA THR A 298 -35.49 -19.25 4.68
C THR A 298 -34.32 -18.91 5.61
N LEU A 299 -34.48 -17.96 6.55
CA LEU A 299 -33.46 -17.66 7.57
C LEU A 299 -33.09 -18.89 8.43
N ASN A 300 -34.08 -19.66 8.90
CA ASN A 300 -33.83 -20.87 9.67
C ASN A 300 -33.04 -21.91 8.87
N ASN A 301 -33.36 -22.10 7.58
CA ASN A 301 -32.69 -23.04 6.66
C ASN A 301 -31.24 -22.59 6.35
N LEU A 302 -31.02 -21.29 6.18
CA LEU A 302 -29.69 -20.69 5.98
C LEU A 302 -28.80 -20.69 7.25
N GLY A 303 -29.24 -21.36 8.32
CA GLY A 303 -28.49 -21.50 9.57
C GLY A 303 -28.64 -20.32 10.53
N PHE A 304 -29.51 -19.36 10.27
CA PHE A 304 -29.90 -18.30 11.22
C PHE A 304 -31.03 -18.81 12.13
N SER A 305 -30.81 -20.03 12.63
CA SER A 305 -31.84 -20.93 13.15
C SER A 305 -32.33 -20.57 14.56
N GLY A 306 -33.50 -21.10 14.91
CA GLY A 306 -34.15 -20.90 16.21
C GLY A 306 -35.32 -19.91 16.16
N ILE A 307 -35.61 -19.30 15.01
CA ILE A 307 -36.72 -18.35 14.88
C ILE A 307 -38.04 -19.12 14.89
N LYS A 308 -38.96 -18.75 15.78
CA LYS A 308 -40.33 -19.29 15.76
C LYS A 308 -41.07 -18.79 14.51
N ILE A 309 -41.50 -19.73 13.67
CA ILE A 309 -42.30 -19.44 12.48
C ILE A 309 -43.68 -18.92 12.89
N THR A 310 -43.89 -17.63 12.69
CA THR A 310 -45.15 -16.88 12.92
C THR A 310 -45.16 -15.67 11.98
N ASP A 311 -46.35 -15.14 11.73
CA ASP A 311 -46.61 -13.84 11.09
C ASP A 311 -45.91 -12.64 11.77
N TYR A 312 -45.73 -12.71 13.10
CA TYR A 312 -45.23 -11.61 13.92
C TYR A 312 -43.70 -11.45 13.92
N PHE A 313 -43.19 -10.26 13.60
CA PHE A 313 -41.78 -9.89 13.63
C PHE A 313 -41.39 -9.27 14.99
N GLY A 314 -41.02 -10.10 15.96
CA GLY A 314 -40.50 -9.66 17.27
C GLY A 314 -38.97 -9.71 17.36
N SER A 315 -38.39 -9.03 18.35
CA SER A 315 -36.95 -8.88 18.69
C SER A 315 -36.02 -10.04 18.33
N TYR A 316 -36.36 -11.29 18.62
CA TYR A 316 -35.49 -12.43 18.26
C TYR A 316 -35.31 -12.57 16.73
N THR A 317 -36.34 -12.22 15.95
CA THR A 317 -36.28 -12.12 14.48
C THR A 317 -35.34 -10.99 14.07
N VAL A 318 -35.46 -9.82 14.70
CA VAL A 318 -34.55 -8.67 14.50
C VAL A 318 -33.09 -9.08 14.75
N THR A 319 -32.83 -9.83 15.82
CA THR A 319 -31.49 -10.36 16.14
C THR A 319 -30.97 -11.28 15.02
N LYS A 320 -31.81 -12.21 14.52
CA LYS A 320 -31.40 -13.11 13.42
C LYS A 320 -31.27 -12.41 12.07
N VAL A 321 -32.03 -11.35 11.81
CA VAL A 321 -31.85 -10.50 10.63
C VAL A 321 -30.55 -9.68 10.75
N LYS A 322 -30.19 -9.17 11.94
CA LYS A 322 -28.87 -8.53 12.15
C LYS A 322 -27.70 -9.50 11.99
N GLU A 323 -27.83 -10.74 12.48
CA GLU A 323 -26.83 -11.81 12.22
C GLU A 323 -26.69 -12.09 10.70
N PHE A 324 -27.80 -12.12 9.96
CA PHE A 324 -27.81 -12.32 8.51
C PHE A 324 -27.18 -11.15 7.74
N GLN A 325 -27.61 -9.93 8.03
CA GLN A 325 -27.11 -8.70 7.41
C GLN A 325 -25.60 -8.55 7.65
N SER A 326 -25.15 -8.75 8.89
CA SER A 326 -23.74 -8.69 9.25
C SER A 326 -22.88 -9.79 8.59
N TYR A 327 -23.45 -10.95 8.25
CA TYR A 327 -22.72 -12.02 7.56
C TYR A 327 -22.56 -11.74 6.06
N TYR A 328 -23.58 -11.15 5.42
CA TYR A 328 -23.57 -10.83 3.97
C TYR A 328 -23.16 -9.37 3.65
N GLY A 329 -22.67 -8.60 4.63
CA GLY A 329 -22.19 -7.23 4.42
C GLY A 329 -23.28 -6.19 4.12
N LEU A 330 -24.54 -6.49 4.47
CA LEU A 330 -25.69 -5.59 4.25
C LEU A 330 -25.81 -4.55 5.38
N THR A 331 -26.67 -3.55 5.16
CA THR A 331 -27.08 -2.58 6.20
C THR A 331 -27.65 -3.31 7.43
N VAL A 332 -27.02 -3.16 8.60
CA VAL A 332 -27.33 -3.95 9.82
C VAL A 332 -28.40 -3.27 10.70
N ASP A 333 -29.54 -2.93 10.11
CA ASP A 333 -30.67 -2.28 10.79
C ASP A 333 -31.59 -3.26 11.55
N GLY A 334 -31.62 -4.54 11.15
CA GLY A 334 -32.49 -5.60 11.64
C GLY A 334 -33.86 -5.70 10.95
N ALA A 335 -34.08 -4.95 9.88
CA ALA A 335 -35.30 -4.93 9.10
C ALA A 335 -35.16 -5.73 7.79
N ILE A 336 -36.22 -6.40 7.33
CA ILE A 336 -36.21 -7.04 6.00
C ILE A 336 -36.71 -6.04 4.94
N GLY A 337 -35.86 -5.04 4.68
CA GLY A 337 -35.97 -4.12 3.55
C GLY A 337 -35.51 -4.76 2.22
N PRO A 338 -35.56 -4.00 1.11
CA PRO A 338 -35.30 -4.50 -0.25
C PRO A 338 -33.99 -5.28 -0.40
N GLU A 339 -32.85 -4.74 0.04
CA GLU A 339 -31.54 -5.43 -0.06
C GLU A 339 -31.53 -6.79 0.66
N THR A 340 -32.08 -6.82 1.89
CA THR A 340 -32.13 -8.04 2.72
C THR A 340 -33.08 -9.08 2.11
N ARG A 341 -34.17 -8.62 1.50
CA ARG A 341 -35.14 -9.46 0.79
C ARG A 341 -34.55 -10.07 -0.49
N SER A 342 -33.97 -9.24 -1.36
CA SER A 342 -33.30 -9.70 -2.58
C SER A 342 -32.15 -10.66 -2.29
N LYS A 343 -31.40 -10.45 -1.20
CA LYS A 343 -30.35 -11.40 -0.78
C LYS A 343 -30.93 -12.74 -0.31
N LEU A 344 -32.05 -12.75 0.42
CA LEU A 344 -32.74 -13.99 0.82
C LEU A 344 -33.28 -14.75 -0.41
N GLU A 345 -33.89 -14.05 -1.36
CA GLU A 345 -34.43 -14.61 -2.61
C GLU A 345 -33.30 -15.17 -3.50
N ALA A 346 -32.16 -14.47 -3.62
CA ALA A 346 -30.99 -14.97 -4.34
C ALA A 346 -30.36 -16.21 -3.68
N LEU A 347 -30.31 -16.28 -2.35
CA LEU A 347 -29.82 -17.45 -1.61
C LEU A 347 -30.78 -18.64 -1.69
N GLU A 348 -32.08 -18.40 -1.87
CA GLU A 348 -33.02 -19.47 -2.20
C GLU A 348 -32.79 -20.00 -3.62
N GLN A 349 -32.33 -19.18 -4.57
CA GLN A 349 -31.99 -19.63 -5.93
C GLN A 349 -30.56 -20.15 -6.10
N ALA A 350 -29.64 -19.96 -5.14
CA ALA A 350 -28.27 -20.48 -5.22
C ALA A 350 -28.20 -22.03 -5.22
N PRO A 351 -27.13 -22.64 -5.79
CA PRO A 351 -26.95 -24.08 -5.85
C PRO A 351 -26.95 -24.75 -4.46
N GLN A 352 -27.94 -25.62 -4.25
CA GLN A 352 -28.15 -26.30 -2.98
C GLN A 352 -28.93 -27.61 -3.16
N LEU A 353 -29.07 -28.37 -2.06
CA LEU A 353 -29.65 -29.70 -2.05
C LEU A 353 -30.94 -29.82 -2.89
N GLY A 354 -30.89 -30.68 -3.91
CA GLY A 354 -32.03 -31.01 -4.77
C GLY A 354 -32.17 -30.16 -6.04
N LYS A 355 -31.42 -29.07 -6.18
CA LYS A 355 -31.47 -28.21 -7.38
C LYS A 355 -30.56 -28.69 -8.51
N ARG A 356 -30.70 -28.06 -9.69
CA ARG A 356 -29.85 -28.23 -10.88
C ARG A 356 -29.37 -26.88 -11.40
N HIS A 357 -28.06 -26.72 -11.54
CA HIS A 357 -27.42 -25.50 -12.09
C HIS A 357 -26.18 -25.90 -12.89
N GLU A 358 -25.85 -25.18 -13.96
CA GLU A 358 -24.63 -25.47 -14.75
C GLU A 358 -23.36 -25.23 -13.93
N GLU A 359 -23.31 -24.14 -13.14
CA GLU A 359 -22.20 -23.82 -12.22
C GLU A 359 -21.93 -24.91 -11.17
N THR A 360 -22.89 -25.83 -10.91
CA THR A 360 -22.67 -27.00 -10.05
C THR A 360 -21.61 -27.94 -10.62
N ILE A 361 -21.36 -27.93 -11.94
CA ILE A 361 -20.26 -28.67 -12.56
C ILE A 361 -18.92 -28.15 -12.03
N GLU A 362 -18.66 -26.84 -12.18
CA GLU A 362 -17.40 -26.23 -11.72
C GLU A 362 -17.22 -26.35 -10.19
N ILE A 363 -18.26 -26.06 -9.41
CA ILE A 363 -18.22 -26.21 -7.94
C ILE A 363 -17.75 -27.61 -7.53
N LYS A 364 -18.23 -28.66 -8.22
CA LYS A 364 -17.82 -30.04 -7.95
C LYS A 364 -16.40 -30.34 -8.43
N GLU A 365 -15.97 -29.80 -9.56
CA GLU A 365 -14.59 -29.95 -10.03
C GLU A 365 -13.60 -29.28 -9.08
N GLN A 366 -13.89 -28.06 -8.63
CA GLN A 366 -13.07 -27.33 -7.66
C GLN A 366 -13.02 -28.08 -6.31
N LEU A 367 -14.15 -28.55 -5.78
CA LEU A 367 -14.20 -29.38 -4.57
C LEU A 367 -13.40 -30.69 -4.71
N ASN A 368 -13.52 -31.37 -5.85
CA ASN A 368 -12.72 -32.57 -6.16
C ASN A 368 -11.22 -32.23 -6.22
N ARG A 369 -10.84 -31.10 -6.84
CA ARG A 369 -9.46 -30.63 -7.01
C ARG A 369 -8.77 -30.31 -5.68
N ILE A 370 -9.48 -29.68 -4.74
CA ILE A 370 -8.92 -29.26 -3.43
C ILE A 370 -9.12 -30.28 -2.30
N GLY A 371 -9.54 -31.51 -2.62
CA GLY A 371 -9.52 -32.66 -1.68
C GLY A 371 -10.85 -33.06 -1.06
N TYR A 372 -11.97 -32.38 -1.33
CA TYR A 372 -13.33 -32.79 -0.89
C TYR A 372 -13.92 -33.86 -1.84
N GLY A 373 -13.06 -34.79 -2.27
CA GLY A 373 -13.24 -35.55 -3.49
C GLY A 373 -14.31 -36.67 -3.49
N GLY A 374 -14.47 -37.27 -4.67
CA GLY A 374 -15.42 -38.36 -4.91
C GLY A 374 -16.82 -37.88 -5.32
N ILE A 375 -16.97 -36.61 -5.71
CA ILE A 375 -18.26 -36.07 -6.17
C ILE A 375 -18.43 -36.37 -7.66
N LEU A 376 -19.56 -36.96 -8.03
CA LEU A 376 -19.95 -37.14 -9.44
C LEU A 376 -20.29 -35.79 -10.07
N ILE A 377 -19.51 -35.40 -11.08
CA ILE A 377 -19.73 -34.19 -11.88
C ILE A 377 -21.07 -34.31 -12.62
N SER A 378 -21.94 -33.32 -12.40
CA SER A 378 -23.26 -33.17 -13.05
C SER A 378 -23.91 -31.89 -12.53
N THR A 379 -24.93 -31.38 -13.23
CA THR A 379 -25.69 -30.19 -12.80
C THR A 379 -26.48 -30.39 -11.50
N TYR A 380 -26.77 -31.64 -11.11
CA TYR A 380 -27.59 -31.95 -9.94
C TYR A 380 -26.81 -31.90 -8.62
N PHE A 381 -27.28 -31.06 -7.70
CA PHE A 381 -26.68 -30.85 -6.38
C PHE A 381 -27.29 -31.83 -5.36
N GLY A 382 -26.79 -33.07 -5.35
CA GLY A 382 -27.28 -34.13 -4.46
C GLY A 382 -26.72 -34.05 -3.03
N SER A 383 -27.25 -34.87 -2.11
CA SER A 383 -26.85 -34.92 -0.68
C SER A 383 -25.36 -35.17 -0.43
N PHE A 384 -24.68 -35.89 -1.31
CA PHE A 384 -23.21 -36.03 -1.22
C PHE A 384 -22.47 -34.72 -1.56
N THR A 385 -22.99 -33.93 -2.51
CA THR A 385 -22.44 -32.60 -2.85
C THR A 385 -22.67 -31.64 -1.69
N GLU A 386 -23.88 -31.61 -1.14
CA GLU A 386 -24.24 -30.82 0.04
C GLU A 386 -23.37 -31.17 1.25
N LYS A 387 -23.10 -32.47 1.49
CA LYS A 387 -22.16 -32.92 2.52
C LYS A 387 -20.75 -32.36 2.29
N ARG A 388 -20.22 -32.39 1.07
CA ARG A 388 -18.89 -31.84 0.75
C ARG A 388 -18.83 -30.33 0.90
N VAL A 389 -19.88 -29.60 0.52
CA VAL A 389 -19.99 -28.15 0.77
C VAL A 389 -20.06 -27.86 2.26
N LYS A 390 -20.81 -28.61 3.07
CA LYS A 390 -20.83 -28.48 4.54
C LYS A 390 -19.50 -28.85 5.20
N GLU A 391 -18.70 -29.73 4.60
CA GLU A 391 -17.33 -30.03 5.04
C GLU A 391 -16.38 -28.87 4.71
N PHE A 392 -16.42 -28.35 3.49
CA PHE A 392 -15.66 -27.18 3.01
C PHE A 392 -15.96 -25.91 3.83
N GLN A 393 -17.24 -25.57 4.00
CA GLN A 393 -17.69 -24.41 4.79
C GLN A 393 -17.17 -24.50 6.23
N ARG A 394 -17.22 -25.68 6.85
CA ARG A 394 -16.72 -25.90 8.22
C ARG A 394 -15.20 -25.71 8.31
N ALA A 395 -14.44 -26.22 7.34
CA ALA A 395 -12.99 -26.07 7.32
C ALA A 395 -12.57 -24.59 7.19
N ASN A 396 -13.27 -23.84 6.33
CA ASN A 396 -13.00 -22.44 6.03
C ASN A 396 -13.75 -21.44 6.92
N ARG A 397 -14.39 -21.91 8.01
CA ARG A 397 -15.12 -21.11 9.01
C ARG A 397 -16.31 -20.30 8.45
N LEU A 398 -16.84 -20.69 7.30
CA LEU A 398 -18.05 -20.13 6.71
C LEU A 398 -19.31 -20.61 7.44
N LYS A 399 -20.45 -20.00 7.15
CA LYS A 399 -21.76 -20.47 7.65
C LYS A 399 -22.04 -21.87 7.07
N VAL A 400 -22.12 -22.88 7.93
CA VAL A 400 -22.36 -24.28 7.50
C VAL A 400 -23.84 -24.50 7.19
N ASN A 401 -24.27 -24.07 6.00
CA ASN A 401 -25.64 -24.20 5.49
C ASN A 401 -25.76 -25.30 4.40
N GLY A 402 -24.70 -25.58 3.63
CA GLY A 402 -24.71 -26.48 2.47
C GLY A 402 -25.18 -25.87 1.15
N VAL A 403 -25.47 -24.57 1.14
CA VAL A 403 -25.71 -23.76 -0.05
C VAL A 403 -24.36 -23.30 -0.59
N ALA A 404 -24.08 -23.52 -1.88
CA ALA A 404 -22.94 -22.89 -2.53
C ALA A 404 -23.34 -21.45 -2.91
N ASP A 405 -23.43 -20.60 -1.88
CA ASP A 405 -23.66 -19.16 -2.02
C ASP A 405 -22.42 -18.44 -2.59
N ASP A 406 -22.57 -17.17 -2.95
CA ASP A 406 -21.49 -16.29 -3.45
C ASP A 406 -20.27 -16.25 -2.53
N VAL A 407 -20.48 -16.25 -1.20
CA VAL A 407 -19.41 -16.33 -0.20
C VAL A 407 -18.67 -17.67 -0.28
N THR A 408 -19.41 -18.77 -0.40
CA THR A 408 -18.86 -20.13 -0.53
C THR A 408 -18.13 -20.33 -1.86
N ILE A 409 -18.69 -19.85 -2.98
CA ILE A 409 -18.10 -19.90 -4.31
C ILE A 409 -16.83 -19.04 -4.38
N THR A 410 -16.83 -17.83 -3.79
CA THR A 410 -15.64 -16.97 -3.74
C THR A 410 -14.49 -17.66 -3.01
N ALA A 411 -14.75 -18.21 -1.82
CA ALA A 411 -13.73 -18.97 -1.08
C ALA A 411 -13.27 -20.23 -1.84
N LEU A 412 -14.15 -20.87 -2.62
CA LEU A 412 -13.82 -22.06 -3.40
C LEU A 412 -12.95 -21.71 -4.63
N ASN A 413 -13.23 -20.59 -5.28
CA ASN A 413 -12.41 -20.01 -6.35
C ASN A 413 -11.01 -19.64 -5.83
N GLU A 414 -10.91 -18.91 -4.72
CA GLU A 414 -9.63 -18.51 -4.11
C GLU A 414 -8.75 -19.72 -3.75
N LEU A 415 -9.34 -20.74 -3.12
CA LEU A 415 -8.62 -21.94 -2.70
C LEU A 415 -8.26 -22.85 -3.89
N SER A 416 -9.14 -22.99 -4.88
CA SER A 416 -8.90 -23.85 -6.06
C SER A 416 -7.94 -23.24 -7.10
N GLN A 417 -7.59 -21.96 -6.94
CA GLN A 417 -6.51 -21.27 -7.66
C GLN A 417 -5.17 -21.29 -6.90
N SER A 418 -5.17 -21.63 -5.60
CA SER A 418 -3.95 -21.64 -4.79
C SER A 418 -3.06 -22.87 -5.06
N LEU A 419 -1.75 -22.74 -4.81
CA LEU A 419 -0.80 -23.88 -4.84
C LEU A 419 -0.02 -23.98 -3.52
N GLN A 420 0.07 -25.17 -2.94
CA GLN A 420 0.66 -25.41 -1.61
C GLN A 420 1.43 -26.74 -1.52
N GLU A 421 2.07 -26.97 -0.37
CA GLU A 421 2.84 -28.19 -0.12
C GLU A 421 1.96 -29.45 -0.09
N GLY A 422 2.24 -30.39 -0.99
CA GLY A 422 1.43 -31.57 -1.27
C GLY A 422 1.07 -31.69 -2.76
N ASP A 423 0.83 -30.54 -3.42
CA ASP A 423 0.19 -30.48 -4.74
C ASP A 423 1.00 -31.15 -5.86
N ARG A 424 0.28 -31.71 -6.85
CA ARG A 424 0.85 -32.41 -8.01
C ARG A 424 0.12 -32.05 -9.30
N ASN A 425 0.50 -30.94 -9.93
CA ASN A 425 -0.12 -30.46 -11.17
C ASN A 425 0.87 -29.66 -12.05
N PRO A 426 0.53 -29.32 -13.31
CA PRO A 426 1.40 -28.53 -14.19
C PRO A 426 1.63 -27.07 -13.74
N ALA A 427 0.69 -26.43 -13.04
CA ALA A 427 0.84 -25.05 -12.57
C ALA A 427 1.98 -24.91 -11.53
N VAL A 428 2.25 -25.96 -10.74
CA VAL A 428 3.43 -26.04 -9.88
C VAL A 428 4.76 -25.91 -10.67
N VAL A 429 4.82 -26.41 -11.91
CA VAL A 429 6.02 -26.26 -12.77
C VAL A 429 6.24 -24.80 -13.12
N GLU A 430 5.19 -24.08 -13.52
CA GLU A 430 5.26 -22.65 -13.87
C GLU A 430 5.56 -21.76 -12.65
N LEU A 431 4.99 -22.07 -11.48
CA LEU A 431 5.35 -21.43 -10.20
C LEU A 431 6.87 -21.51 -9.97
N LYS A 432 7.45 -22.70 -10.15
CA LYS A 432 8.88 -22.96 -9.91
C LYS A 432 9.80 -22.30 -10.93
N LYS A 433 9.45 -22.33 -12.23
CA LYS A 433 10.17 -21.59 -13.30
C LYS A 433 10.26 -20.10 -12.98
N LYS A 434 9.15 -19.51 -12.53
CA LYS A 434 9.08 -18.09 -12.14
C LYS A 434 9.98 -17.83 -10.92
N LEU A 435 9.85 -18.60 -9.83
CA LEU A 435 10.72 -18.48 -8.65
C LEU A 435 12.22 -18.65 -8.98
N ASN A 436 12.60 -19.65 -9.78
CA ASN A 436 13.97 -19.86 -10.26
C ASN A 436 14.49 -18.63 -11.04
N THR A 437 13.67 -18.08 -11.94
CA THR A 437 14.00 -16.87 -12.73
C THR A 437 14.20 -15.63 -11.86
N LEU A 438 13.44 -15.49 -10.77
CA LEU A 438 13.42 -14.33 -9.87
C LEU A 438 14.48 -14.36 -8.74
N ASP A 439 15.52 -15.19 -8.90
CA ASP A 439 16.61 -15.35 -7.93
C ASP A 439 16.11 -15.89 -6.56
N PHE A 440 15.11 -16.80 -6.60
CA PHE A 440 14.67 -17.66 -5.47
C PHE A 440 14.96 -19.14 -5.80
N SER A 441 16.19 -19.39 -6.26
CA SER A 441 16.53 -20.47 -7.19
C SER A 441 16.95 -21.80 -6.54
N GLY A 442 17.14 -22.81 -7.40
CA GLY A 442 17.53 -24.17 -7.01
C GLY A 442 16.34 -25.11 -6.78
N ILE A 443 15.14 -24.74 -7.23
CA ILE A 443 13.96 -25.60 -7.14
C ILE A 443 13.93 -26.54 -8.35
N LEU A 444 13.73 -27.83 -8.13
CA LEU A 444 13.50 -28.80 -9.21
C LEU A 444 12.09 -28.63 -9.78
N GLU A 445 12.00 -28.34 -11.07
CA GLU A 445 10.79 -27.95 -11.83
C GLU A 445 9.85 -29.13 -12.14
N THR A 446 9.67 -30.02 -11.17
CA THR A 446 8.69 -31.12 -11.19
C THR A 446 7.28 -30.61 -10.87
N THR A 447 6.25 -31.40 -11.21
CA THR A 447 4.85 -31.11 -10.85
C THR A 447 4.56 -31.15 -9.34
N TYR A 448 5.45 -31.72 -8.51
CA TYR A 448 5.23 -31.88 -7.07
C TYR A 448 5.73 -30.69 -6.24
N PHE A 449 4.84 -30.04 -5.49
CA PHE A 449 5.16 -28.97 -4.54
C PHE A 449 5.53 -29.61 -3.18
N GLY A 450 6.82 -29.58 -2.83
CA GLY A 450 7.34 -30.04 -1.53
C GLY A 450 8.14 -28.97 -0.80
N SER A 451 8.46 -29.19 0.48
CA SER A 451 9.08 -28.28 1.47
C SER A 451 10.15 -27.30 0.98
N PHE A 452 11.01 -27.69 0.03
CA PHE A 452 12.00 -26.77 -0.55
C PHE A 452 11.33 -25.65 -1.38
N THR A 453 10.26 -25.97 -2.10
CA THR A 453 9.41 -25.00 -2.81
C THR A 453 8.72 -24.09 -1.81
N THR A 454 8.15 -24.64 -0.73
CA THR A 454 7.53 -23.91 0.39
C THR A 454 8.51 -22.93 1.03
N LYS A 455 9.76 -23.34 1.22
CA LYS A 455 10.85 -22.48 1.72
C LYS A 455 11.14 -21.32 0.77
N ARG A 456 11.31 -21.59 -0.53
CA ARG A 456 11.56 -20.53 -1.53
C ARG A 456 10.39 -19.58 -1.69
N LEU A 457 9.16 -20.08 -1.58
CA LEU A 457 7.97 -19.23 -1.59
C LEU A 457 7.87 -18.35 -0.34
N LYS A 458 8.21 -18.87 0.84
CA LYS A 458 8.36 -18.06 2.08
C LYS A 458 9.49 -17.04 2.00
N GLU A 459 10.52 -17.28 1.20
CA GLU A 459 11.56 -16.28 0.89
C GLU A 459 11.01 -15.20 -0.06
N PHE A 460 10.20 -15.56 -1.06
CA PHE A 460 9.50 -14.65 -1.96
C PHE A 460 8.50 -13.74 -1.23
N GLN A 461 7.56 -14.33 -0.48
CA GLN A 461 6.52 -13.64 0.28
C GLN A 461 7.12 -12.60 1.24
N ARG A 462 8.15 -12.99 2.02
CA ARG A 462 8.85 -12.09 2.94
C ARG A 462 9.56 -10.93 2.23
N TYR A 463 10.06 -11.11 1.00
CA TYR A 463 10.72 -10.03 0.27
C TYR A 463 9.72 -9.01 -0.29
N TYR A 464 8.54 -9.46 -0.76
CA TYR A 464 7.49 -8.57 -1.27
C TYR A 464 6.49 -8.09 -0.21
N ASN A 465 6.71 -8.41 1.07
CA ASN A 465 5.84 -8.07 2.21
C ASN A 465 4.41 -8.63 2.07
N LEU A 466 4.31 -9.87 1.59
CA LEU A 466 3.08 -10.67 1.55
C LEU A 466 2.98 -11.56 2.80
N THR A 467 1.80 -12.15 3.03
CA THR A 467 1.58 -13.20 4.04
C THR A 467 2.59 -14.34 3.85
N VAL A 468 3.28 -14.76 4.93
CA VAL A 468 4.42 -15.71 4.86
C VAL A 468 4.01 -17.13 5.28
N ASP A 469 2.91 -17.61 4.69
CA ASP A 469 2.28 -18.91 4.95
C ASP A 469 2.93 -20.08 4.18
N GLY A 470 3.54 -19.80 3.02
CA GLY A 470 4.06 -20.79 2.07
C GLY A 470 3.04 -21.32 1.07
N ILE A 471 1.89 -20.66 0.92
CA ILE A 471 0.83 -20.95 -0.03
C ILE A 471 0.88 -19.90 -1.14
N ALA A 472 0.92 -20.34 -2.40
CA ALA A 472 0.80 -19.46 -3.56
C ALA A 472 -0.68 -19.16 -3.82
N GLY A 473 -1.31 -18.41 -2.91
CA GLY A 473 -2.65 -17.86 -3.12
C GLY A 473 -2.66 -16.69 -4.12
N PRO A 474 -3.84 -16.13 -4.43
CA PRO A 474 -4.02 -15.12 -5.48
C PRO A 474 -3.04 -13.94 -5.42
N GLU A 475 -2.84 -13.30 -4.26
CA GLU A 475 -1.86 -12.20 -4.08
C GLU A 475 -0.43 -12.62 -4.44
N THR A 476 -0.03 -13.82 -4.00
CA THR A 476 1.31 -14.36 -4.22
C THR A 476 1.54 -14.70 -5.69
N LEU A 477 0.53 -15.27 -6.37
CA LEU A 477 0.58 -15.54 -7.81
C LEU A 477 0.57 -14.25 -8.64
N ALA A 478 -0.23 -13.26 -8.25
CA ALA A 478 -0.29 -11.95 -8.91
C ALA A 478 1.06 -11.22 -8.85
N LYS A 479 1.63 -11.05 -7.64
CA LYS A 479 2.94 -10.39 -7.50
C LYS A 479 4.07 -11.20 -8.14
N LEU A 480 3.97 -12.54 -8.17
CA LEU A 480 4.94 -13.39 -8.88
C LEU A 480 4.88 -13.17 -10.40
N ASN A 481 3.68 -13.04 -10.97
CA ASN A 481 3.49 -12.75 -12.40
C ASN A 481 3.98 -11.34 -12.76
N GLU A 482 3.61 -10.31 -11.98
CA GLU A 482 4.02 -8.92 -12.19
C GLU A 482 5.55 -8.76 -12.19
N VAL A 483 6.22 -9.29 -11.16
CA VAL A 483 7.68 -9.28 -11.06
C VAL A 483 8.31 -10.14 -12.16
N TYR A 484 7.67 -11.25 -12.58
CA TYR A 484 8.16 -12.05 -13.70
C TYR A 484 8.08 -11.30 -15.04
N GLN A 485 7.08 -10.45 -15.28
CA GLN A 485 7.01 -9.65 -16.51
C GLN A 485 7.95 -8.43 -16.52
N SER A 486 8.47 -8.02 -15.37
CA SER A 486 9.42 -6.91 -15.26
C SER A 486 10.66 -7.06 -16.17
N PRO A 487 11.23 -5.98 -16.74
CA PRO A 487 12.34 -6.07 -17.68
C PRO A 487 13.57 -6.79 -17.10
N LYS A 488 13.95 -7.89 -17.75
CA LYS A 488 14.96 -8.86 -17.31
C LYS A 488 15.78 -9.37 -18.48
N GLN A 489 16.91 -10.02 -18.21
CA GLN A 489 17.78 -10.57 -19.25
C GLN A 489 17.02 -11.48 -20.23
N GLY A 490 17.23 -11.27 -21.53
CA GLY A 490 16.55 -11.96 -22.62
C GLY A 490 15.40 -11.15 -23.24
N VAL A 491 14.77 -10.24 -22.49
CA VAL A 491 13.63 -9.45 -22.97
C VAL A 491 14.05 -8.40 -24.01
N ARG A 492 13.17 -8.15 -24.99
CA ARG A 492 13.20 -6.96 -25.85
C ARG A 492 11.97 -6.09 -25.60
N SER A 493 12.16 -4.78 -25.47
CA SER A 493 11.10 -3.76 -25.32
C SER A 493 11.67 -2.39 -25.66
N SER A 494 10.85 -1.49 -26.18
CA SER A 494 11.22 -0.08 -26.42
C SER A 494 11.65 0.63 -25.13
N GLU A 495 10.99 0.34 -24.00
CA GLU A 495 11.27 0.94 -22.69
C GLU A 495 12.70 0.69 -22.19
N ILE A 496 13.27 -0.46 -22.54
CA ILE A 496 14.64 -0.85 -22.15
C ILE A 496 15.66 0.18 -22.65
N ILE A 497 15.40 0.85 -23.78
CA ILE A 497 16.24 1.94 -24.30
C ILE A 497 16.34 3.07 -23.27
N GLN A 498 15.20 3.50 -22.71
CA GLN A 498 15.15 4.61 -21.76
C GLN A 498 15.70 4.22 -20.37
N LEU A 499 15.43 2.99 -19.93
CA LEU A 499 16.00 2.46 -18.67
C LEU A 499 17.53 2.35 -18.75
N LYS A 500 18.08 1.98 -19.92
CA LYS A 500 19.53 2.01 -20.18
C LYS A 500 20.11 3.42 -20.21
N LYS A 501 19.40 4.39 -20.82
CA LYS A 501 19.78 5.82 -20.77
C LYS A 501 19.93 6.31 -19.33
N TYR A 502 18.97 5.99 -18.45
CA TYR A 502 19.05 6.32 -17.02
C TYR A 502 20.25 5.65 -16.33
N LEU A 503 20.52 4.36 -16.57
CA LEU A 503 21.69 3.66 -16.02
C LEU A 503 23.02 4.28 -16.51
N ASN A 504 23.13 4.58 -17.81
CA ASN A 504 24.30 5.26 -18.39
C ASN A 504 24.50 6.64 -17.73
N LYS A 505 23.44 7.45 -17.67
CA LYS A 505 23.40 8.80 -17.07
C LYS A 505 23.81 8.83 -15.60
N LEU A 506 23.44 7.81 -14.81
CA LEU A 506 23.79 7.72 -13.38
C LEU A 506 25.20 7.17 -13.09
N GLY A 507 25.99 6.83 -14.10
CA GLY A 507 27.34 6.29 -13.91
C GLY A 507 27.40 4.76 -13.75
N PHE A 508 26.42 4.04 -14.31
CA PHE A 508 26.46 2.58 -14.53
C PHE A 508 26.71 2.29 -16.03
N SER A 509 27.66 3.04 -16.59
CA SER A 509 27.79 3.33 -18.02
C SER A 509 28.39 2.21 -18.88
N GLY A 510 28.41 2.44 -20.20
CA GLY A 510 28.89 1.49 -21.20
C GLY A 510 27.84 0.49 -21.67
N ILE A 511 26.56 0.73 -21.40
CA ILE A 511 25.48 -0.11 -21.92
C ILE A 511 25.06 0.40 -23.30
N LEU A 512 25.07 -0.47 -24.30
CA LEU A 512 24.51 -0.17 -25.63
C LEU A 512 22.99 -0.01 -25.52
N GLU A 513 22.46 1.13 -25.94
CA GLU A 513 21.06 1.57 -25.73
C GLU A 513 20.06 0.93 -26.70
N THR A 514 20.26 -0.35 -27.04
CA THR A 514 19.33 -1.15 -27.84
C THR A 514 18.09 -1.58 -27.04
N ASN A 515 17.04 -2.05 -27.72
CA ASN A 515 15.84 -2.61 -27.08
C ASN A 515 16.08 -3.92 -26.28
N TYR A 516 17.25 -4.55 -26.39
CA TYR A 516 17.53 -5.87 -25.82
C TYR A 516 18.24 -5.82 -24.45
N PHE A 517 17.69 -6.49 -23.45
CA PHE A 517 18.30 -6.63 -22.12
C PHE A 517 19.33 -7.77 -22.12
N GLY A 518 20.60 -7.44 -22.38
CA GLY A 518 21.70 -8.41 -22.36
C GLY A 518 22.27 -8.69 -20.96
N ALA A 519 23.16 -9.68 -20.87
CA ALA A 519 23.87 -10.03 -19.62
C ALA A 519 24.68 -8.84 -19.05
N PHE A 520 25.23 -7.97 -19.90
CA PHE A 520 25.91 -6.75 -19.45
C PHE A 520 24.94 -5.75 -18.81
N THR A 521 23.72 -5.62 -19.35
CA THR A 521 22.64 -4.85 -18.72
C THR A 521 22.28 -5.44 -17.35
N LYS A 522 22.14 -6.77 -17.24
CA LYS A 522 21.93 -7.47 -15.94
C LYS A 522 23.03 -7.18 -14.93
N LYS A 523 24.30 -7.15 -15.37
CA LYS A 523 25.44 -6.76 -14.53
C LYS A 523 25.29 -5.32 -14.02
N ARG A 524 25.00 -4.36 -14.89
CA ARG A 524 24.80 -2.95 -14.49
C ARG A 524 23.58 -2.73 -13.59
N VAL A 525 22.49 -3.48 -13.79
CA VAL A 525 21.34 -3.47 -12.87
C VAL A 525 21.72 -4.06 -11.51
N LYS A 526 22.46 -5.18 -11.44
CA LYS A 526 23.01 -5.68 -10.16
C LYS A 526 24.02 -4.70 -9.52
N GLU A 527 24.71 -3.85 -10.28
CA GLU A 527 25.56 -2.78 -9.73
C GLU A 527 24.72 -1.61 -9.17
N PHE A 528 23.67 -1.19 -9.89
CA PHE A 528 22.70 -0.19 -9.44
C PHE A 528 22.00 -0.61 -8.15
N GLN A 529 21.44 -1.82 -8.12
CA GLN A 529 20.73 -2.38 -6.97
C GLN A 529 21.63 -2.42 -5.72
N ARG A 530 22.89 -2.85 -5.85
CA ARG A 530 23.88 -2.78 -4.75
C ARG A 530 24.14 -1.35 -4.28
N TYR A 531 24.30 -0.38 -5.19
CA TYR A 531 24.57 1.01 -4.82
C TYR A 531 23.39 1.64 -4.08
N TYR A 532 22.14 1.33 -4.44
CA TYR A 532 20.96 1.86 -3.75
C TYR A 532 20.58 1.08 -2.48
N GLY A 533 20.81 -0.24 -2.44
CA GLY A 533 20.43 -1.13 -1.32
C GLY A 533 19.23 -2.03 -1.62
N LEU A 534 18.93 -2.24 -2.89
CA LEU A 534 17.82 -3.06 -3.40
C LEU A 534 18.24 -4.54 -3.54
N LYS A 535 17.30 -5.48 -3.69
CA LYS A 535 17.63 -6.90 -3.95
C LYS A 535 18.44 -7.01 -5.24
N VAL A 536 19.57 -7.71 -5.16
CA VAL A 536 20.56 -7.77 -6.24
C VAL A 536 20.21 -8.89 -7.25
N ASN A 537 18.96 -8.93 -7.75
CA ASN A 537 18.47 -9.95 -8.70
C ASN A 537 18.84 -9.65 -10.17
N GLY A 538 19.13 -8.38 -10.51
CA GLY A 538 19.42 -7.93 -11.87
C GLY A 538 18.18 -7.76 -12.75
N ILE A 539 17.01 -7.64 -12.13
CA ILE A 539 15.71 -7.43 -12.78
C ILE A 539 15.27 -5.99 -12.48
N LEU A 540 14.73 -5.29 -13.48
CA LEU A 540 14.14 -3.97 -13.29
C LEU A 540 12.69 -4.12 -12.79
N GLU A 541 12.55 -4.69 -11.59
CA GLU A 541 11.28 -4.70 -10.85
C GLU A 541 10.86 -3.27 -10.48
N GLU A 542 9.56 -3.05 -10.27
CA GLU A 542 8.90 -1.79 -9.87
C GLU A 542 9.81 -0.83 -9.07
N LYS A 543 10.19 -1.21 -7.83
CA LYS A 543 11.03 -0.40 -6.92
C LYS A 543 12.43 -0.09 -7.48
N THR A 544 12.97 -0.94 -8.36
CA THR A 544 14.24 -0.67 -9.06
C THR A 544 14.04 0.32 -10.21
N VAL A 545 12.89 0.30 -10.90
CA VAL A 545 12.53 1.26 -11.94
C VAL A 545 12.19 2.64 -11.35
N GLU A 546 11.49 2.69 -10.22
CA GLU A 546 11.17 3.92 -9.50
C GLU A 546 12.43 4.67 -9.06
N GLU A 547 13.32 4.03 -8.29
CA GLU A 547 14.56 4.65 -7.82
C GLU A 547 15.49 5.02 -8.99
N LEU A 548 15.45 4.26 -10.10
CA LEU A 548 16.19 4.57 -11.34
C LEU A 548 15.65 5.81 -12.05
N LYS A 549 14.31 5.95 -12.15
CA LYS A 549 13.64 7.13 -12.71
C LYS A 549 13.90 8.36 -11.83
N ASP A 550 13.65 8.26 -10.53
CA ASP A 550 13.82 9.34 -9.56
C ASP A 550 15.26 9.87 -9.53
N ALA A 551 16.25 8.99 -9.37
CA ALA A 551 17.65 9.40 -9.35
C ALA A 551 18.07 10.06 -10.67
N ALA A 552 17.67 9.51 -11.82
CA ALA A 552 18.04 10.06 -13.12
C ALA A 552 17.30 11.37 -13.47
N ASN A 553 16.12 11.60 -12.88
CA ASN A 553 15.29 12.79 -13.10
C ASN A 553 15.36 13.81 -11.96
N SER A 554 16.31 13.66 -11.02
CA SER A 554 16.51 14.58 -9.90
C SER A 554 16.47 16.06 -10.35
N PRO A 555 15.76 16.95 -9.61
CA PRO A 555 15.63 18.35 -9.97
C PRO A 555 16.96 19.11 -9.93
N ILE A 556 17.96 18.61 -9.22
CA ILE A 556 19.28 19.24 -9.06
C ILE A 556 20.27 18.51 -9.99
N GLN A 557 20.23 18.87 -11.26
CA GLN A 557 21.19 18.43 -12.29
C GLN A 557 21.44 19.50 -13.33
N LYS A 558 22.49 19.34 -14.13
CA LYS A 558 22.92 20.33 -15.13
C LYS A 558 21.84 20.62 -16.17
N GLY A 559 21.66 21.91 -16.47
CA GLY A 559 20.63 22.41 -17.38
C GLY A 559 19.33 22.84 -16.70
N ASN A 560 19.05 22.33 -15.50
CA ASN A 560 17.85 22.71 -14.75
C ASN A 560 18.00 24.10 -14.11
N SER A 561 16.87 24.76 -13.83
CA SER A 561 16.80 25.99 -13.03
C SER A 561 15.65 25.90 -12.01
N ASN A 562 15.95 25.95 -10.71
CA ASN A 562 14.96 25.96 -9.61
C ASN A 562 15.59 26.42 -8.28
N SER A 563 14.77 26.65 -7.26
CA SER A 563 15.22 27.09 -5.92
C SER A 563 16.03 26.02 -5.17
N GLN A 564 15.77 24.73 -5.41
CA GLN A 564 16.51 23.64 -4.75
C GLN A 564 17.99 23.61 -5.18
N ILE A 565 18.29 23.95 -6.44
CA ILE A 565 19.66 24.14 -6.94
C ILE A 565 20.36 25.29 -6.21
N LYS A 566 19.68 26.42 -5.98
CA LYS A 566 20.26 27.55 -5.24
C LYS A 566 20.66 27.12 -3.82
N ASN A 567 19.74 26.48 -3.11
CA ASN A 567 19.99 25.96 -1.76
C ASN A 567 21.15 24.95 -1.77
N PHE A 568 21.17 24.01 -2.72
CA PHE A 568 22.25 23.00 -2.80
C PHE A 568 23.62 23.60 -3.16
N LYS A 569 23.67 24.75 -3.86
CA LYS A 569 24.93 25.49 -4.04
C LYS A 569 25.41 26.15 -2.75
N GLU A 570 24.49 26.73 -1.96
CA GLU A 570 24.82 27.24 -0.62
C GLU A 570 25.29 26.08 0.28
N ASP A 571 24.76 24.87 0.09
CA ASP A 571 25.21 23.65 0.77
C ASP A 571 26.60 23.19 0.30
N LEU A 572 26.90 23.20 -1.00
CA LEU A 572 28.23 22.92 -1.56
C LEU A 572 29.29 23.90 -1.03
N ASP A 573 28.96 25.20 -0.98
CA ASP A 573 29.82 26.23 -0.38
C ASP A 573 30.08 25.92 1.11
N ARG A 574 29.03 25.60 1.89
CA ARG A 574 29.17 25.19 3.31
C ARG A 574 29.92 23.89 3.52
N ALA A 575 29.85 22.95 2.57
CA ALA A 575 30.56 21.68 2.59
C ALA A 575 32.05 21.79 2.18
N GLY A 576 32.50 22.96 1.71
CA GLY A 576 33.88 23.19 1.24
C GLY A 576 34.12 22.84 -0.24
N PHE A 577 33.06 22.60 -1.02
CA PHE A 577 33.09 22.32 -2.46
C PHE A 577 32.59 23.52 -3.28
N GLY A 578 32.81 24.71 -2.75
CA GLY A 578 32.18 25.94 -3.21
C GLY A 578 32.83 26.64 -4.40
N GLY A 579 32.44 27.91 -4.57
CA GLY A 579 32.99 28.81 -5.59
C GLY A 579 32.18 28.88 -6.89
N SER A 580 30.94 28.38 -6.88
CA SER A 580 30.00 28.56 -8.00
C SER A 580 28.99 29.66 -7.70
N ILE A 581 28.59 30.45 -8.71
CA ILE A 581 27.63 31.55 -8.51
C ILE A 581 26.31 31.00 -7.95
N ILE A 582 25.92 31.47 -6.76
CA ILE A 582 24.67 31.12 -6.08
C ILE A 582 23.49 31.65 -6.90
N SER A 583 22.84 30.76 -7.62
CA SER A 583 21.70 31.05 -8.51
C SER A 583 20.91 29.79 -8.77
N ASN A 584 19.66 29.94 -9.22
CA ASN A 584 18.75 28.81 -9.46
C ASN A 584 19.23 27.85 -10.57
N TYR A 585 20.10 28.29 -11.50
CA TYR A 585 20.53 27.50 -12.66
C TYR A 585 21.81 26.68 -12.41
N LEU A 586 21.81 25.40 -12.78
CA LEU A 586 22.97 24.51 -12.62
C LEU A 586 23.78 24.37 -13.92
N GLY A 587 24.89 25.12 -14.00
CA GLY A 587 25.84 25.06 -15.12
C GLY A 587 26.96 24.03 -14.95
N SER A 588 27.80 23.88 -15.98
CA SER A 588 28.95 22.95 -16.02
C SER A 588 29.95 23.12 -14.87
N TYR A 589 30.16 24.35 -14.35
CA TYR A 589 31.03 24.56 -13.19
C TYR A 589 30.45 23.92 -11.92
N THR A 590 29.16 24.13 -11.63
CA THR A 590 28.48 23.52 -10.47
C THR A 590 28.38 22.01 -10.62
N GLU A 591 28.16 21.49 -11.85
CA GLU A 591 28.27 20.06 -12.16
C GLU A 591 29.66 19.50 -11.80
N GLY A 592 30.72 20.25 -12.11
CA GLY A 592 32.10 19.93 -11.69
C GLY A 592 32.25 19.84 -10.17
N LYS A 593 31.70 20.80 -9.42
CA LYS A 593 31.71 20.80 -7.95
C LYS A 593 30.90 19.67 -7.33
N ILE A 594 29.76 19.30 -7.91
CA ILE A 594 29.02 18.10 -7.53
C ILE A 594 29.86 16.84 -7.77
N LYS A 595 30.56 16.74 -8.92
CA LYS A 595 31.46 15.62 -9.22
C LYS A 595 32.69 15.57 -8.31
N GLU A 596 33.19 16.72 -7.83
CA GLU A 596 34.22 16.79 -6.76
C GLU A 596 33.68 16.25 -5.43
N PHE A 597 32.52 16.75 -4.97
CA PHE A 597 31.83 16.30 -3.75
C PHE A 597 31.55 14.79 -3.77
N GLN A 598 30.93 14.29 -4.85
CA GLN A 598 30.61 12.88 -5.03
C GLN A 598 31.87 12.01 -4.95
N ARG A 599 32.96 12.43 -5.63
CA ARG A 599 34.23 11.68 -5.62
C ARG A 599 34.87 11.65 -4.24
N TYR A 600 34.84 12.76 -3.50
CA TYR A 600 35.40 12.85 -2.15
C TYR A 600 34.62 11.98 -1.15
N HIS A 601 33.30 11.88 -1.30
CA HIS A 601 32.42 11.08 -0.43
C HIS A 601 32.18 9.64 -0.93
N GLY A 602 32.88 9.17 -1.95
CA GLY A 602 32.75 7.79 -2.47
C GLY A 602 31.43 7.47 -3.17
N LEU A 603 30.67 8.50 -3.58
CA LEU A 603 29.41 8.39 -4.30
C LEU A 603 29.64 8.13 -5.80
N LYS A 604 28.57 7.81 -6.53
CA LYS A 604 28.61 7.69 -7.99
C LYS A 604 28.84 9.06 -8.63
N VAL A 605 30.04 9.26 -9.17
CA VAL A 605 30.45 10.52 -9.83
C VAL A 605 29.72 10.69 -11.16
N ASN A 606 28.56 11.34 -11.12
CA ASN A 606 27.67 11.57 -12.26
C ASN A 606 27.29 13.06 -12.45
N GLY A 607 27.42 13.91 -11.42
CA GLY A 607 27.05 15.33 -11.45
C GLY A 607 25.56 15.62 -11.26
N ILE A 608 24.80 14.59 -10.92
CA ILE A 608 23.37 14.63 -10.60
C ILE A 608 23.25 14.45 -9.09
N VAL A 609 22.42 15.25 -8.43
CA VAL A 609 22.26 15.21 -6.98
C VAL A 609 21.09 14.28 -6.65
N GLU A 610 21.34 12.97 -6.66
CA GLU A 610 20.33 11.95 -6.32
C GLU A 610 20.02 11.92 -4.80
N LYS A 611 19.01 11.15 -4.35
CA LYS A 611 18.69 10.95 -2.93
C LYS A 611 19.91 10.65 -2.04
N LYS A 612 20.89 9.88 -2.53
CA LYS A 612 22.15 9.61 -1.82
C LYS A 612 23.09 10.82 -1.77
N THR A 613 23.30 11.54 -2.86
CA THR A 613 24.07 12.81 -2.83
C THR A 613 23.38 13.86 -1.95
N LEU A 614 22.05 13.97 -1.99
CA LEU A 614 21.27 14.80 -1.06
C LEU A 614 21.42 14.36 0.38
N ARG A 615 21.32 13.07 0.69
CA ARG A 615 21.50 12.57 2.06
C ARG A 615 22.92 12.82 2.56
N THR A 616 23.94 12.55 1.76
CA THR A 616 25.33 12.83 2.16
C THR A 616 25.60 14.32 2.33
N MET A 617 25.01 15.19 1.48
CA MET A 617 25.08 16.64 1.67
C MET A 617 24.36 17.07 2.95
N ASN A 618 23.13 16.58 3.15
CA ASN A 618 22.35 16.81 4.36
C ASN A 618 23.12 16.34 5.59
N ASP A 619 23.76 15.18 5.58
CA ASP A 619 24.61 14.72 6.68
C ASP A 619 25.79 15.69 6.90
N VAL A 620 26.45 16.17 5.84
CA VAL A 620 27.58 17.13 5.92
C VAL A 620 27.16 18.51 6.47
N ILE A 621 25.99 19.05 6.10
CA ILE A 621 25.51 20.37 6.56
C ILE A 621 24.66 20.32 7.84
N SER A 622 23.93 19.22 8.07
CA SER A 622 23.16 18.96 9.30
C SER A 622 24.03 18.46 10.45
N TYR A 623 25.33 18.25 10.19
CA TYR A 623 26.44 18.40 11.13
C TYR A 623 26.55 19.85 11.68
N LYS A 624 25.41 20.41 12.13
CA LYS A 624 25.35 21.33 13.27
C LYS A 624 25.99 20.62 14.46
N LEU A 625 27.32 20.70 14.54
CA LEU A 625 28.04 20.51 15.78
C LEU A 625 27.32 21.30 16.88
N PRO A 626 27.09 20.71 18.07
CA PRO A 626 26.66 21.48 19.22
C PRO A 626 27.58 22.68 19.39
N ARG A 627 27.03 23.91 19.31
CA ARG A 627 27.81 25.16 19.48
C ARG A 627 28.55 25.22 20.83
N LYS A 628 28.18 24.36 21.77
CA LYS A 628 29.03 23.88 22.87
C LYS A 628 29.19 22.35 22.80
N THR A 629 30.24 21.83 22.18
CA THR A 629 30.68 20.45 22.43
C THR A 629 31.41 20.44 23.79
N TYR A 630 30.70 20.07 24.84
CA TYR A 630 31.34 19.65 26.09
C TYR A 630 32.17 18.38 25.82
N ASN A 631 33.19 18.12 26.64
CA ASN A 631 33.79 16.79 26.65
C ASN A 631 32.68 15.77 26.93
N THR A 632 32.64 14.70 26.14
CA THR A 632 31.70 13.61 26.31
C THR A 632 32.22 12.66 27.36
N VAL A 633 33.49 12.27 27.21
CA VAL A 633 34.25 11.48 28.18
C VAL A 633 34.96 12.42 29.14
N ASP A 634 34.82 12.18 30.45
CA ASP A 634 35.80 12.66 31.43
C ASP A 634 36.74 11.51 31.82
N GLY A 635 37.99 11.60 31.35
CA GLY A 635 39.04 10.63 31.67
C GLY A 635 39.71 10.84 33.04
N ARG A 636 39.40 11.91 33.79
CA ARG A 636 40.03 12.23 35.08
C ARG A 636 39.29 11.62 36.29
N GLN A 637 38.33 10.72 36.06
CA GLN A 637 37.56 10.03 37.11
C GLN A 637 37.93 8.54 37.23
N ASN A 638 37.43 7.88 38.29
CA ASN A 638 37.41 6.43 38.37
C ASN A 638 36.35 5.90 37.39
N TYR A 639 36.76 5.64 36.16
CA TYR A 639 35.86 5.45 35.03
C TYR A 639 35.27 4.03 35.04
N SER A 640 33.98 3.91 35.35
CA SER A 640 33.31 2.62 35.49
C SER A 640 32.95 2.00 34.13
N TYR A 641 32.66 0.70 34.13
CA TYR A 641 32.05 0.02 32.98
C TYR A 641 30.72 0.68 32.55
N LYS A 642 29.93 1.21 33.50
CA LYS A 642 28.66 1.89 33.24
C LYS A 642 28.84 3.26 32.59
N ASP A 643 29.85 4.02 33.01
CA ASP A 643 30.21 5.29 32.38
C ASP A 643 30.75 5.06 30.96
N MET A 644 31.56 4.02 30.77
CA MET A 644 32.00 3.57 29.45
C MET A 644 30.81 3.28 28.53
N GLN A 645 29.81 2.50 28.96
CA GLN A 645 28.61 2.23 28.16
C GLN A 645 27.85 3.51 27.77
N LYS A 646 27.58 4.36 28.77
CA LYS A 646 26.89 5.65 28.61
C LYS A 646 27.60 6.58 27.62
N ASP A 647 28.91 6.68 27.70
CA ASP A 647 29.71 7.53 26.82
C ASP A 647 29.89 6.90 25.43
N ILE A 648 29.95 5.57 25.30
CA ILE A 648 29.88 4.87 24.00
C ILE A 648 28.59 5.22 23.27
N ASP A 649 27.43 5.12 23.94
CA ASP A 649 26.14 5.47 23.34
C ASP A 649 26.04 6.95 22.98
N ARG A 650 26.55 7.83 23.85
CA ARG A 650 26.57 9.27 23.59
C ARG A 650 27.52 9.66 22.45
N LEU A 651 28.69 9.03 22.33
CA LEU A 651 29.63 9.22 21.23
C LEU A 651 29.06 8.69 19.90
N ARG A 652 28.42 7.51 19.91
CA ARG A 652 27.70 6.94 18.77
C ARG A 652 26.57 7.87 18.30
N PHE A 653 25.80 8.45 19.22
CA PHE A 653 24.75 9.41 18.91
C PHE A 653 25.29 10.75 18.36
N LEU A 654 26.41 11.25 18.88
CA LEU A 654 27.03 12.51 18.44
C LEU A 654 27.80 12.40 17.13
N TYR A 655 28.30 11.20 16.79
CA TYR A 655 29.16 10.97 15.62
C TYR A 655 28.76 9.73 14.78
N PRO A 656 27.48 9.57 14.37
CA PRO A 656 26.97 8.33 13.76
C PRO A 656 27.61 7.97 12.41
N ASN A 657 28.13 8.96 11.67
CA ASN A 657 28.83 8.78 10.39
C ASN A 657 30.36 8.70 10.54
N LEU A 658 30.85 8.37 11.74
CA LEU A 658 32.27 8.25 12.07
C LEU A 658 32.56 7.17 13.13
N ILE A 659 31.59 6.89 14.02
CA ILE A 659 31.69 5.89 15.08
C ILE A 659 30.73 4.72 14.82
N GLU A 660 31.30 3.52 14.67
CA GLU A 660 30.58 2.24 14.56
C GLU A 660 30.90 1.41 15.83
N THR A 661 29.90 0.84 16.49
CA THR A 661 30.09 0.08 17.74
C THR A 661 29.61 -1.36 17.60
N LYS A 662 30.39 -2.32 18.13
CA LYS A 662 30.04 -3.74 18.16
C LYS A 662 30.18 -4.29 19.57
N ILE A 663 29.33 -5.25 19.92
CA ILE A 663 29.60 -6.20 20.99
C ILE A 663 30.35 -7.35 20.32
N ILE A 664 31.58 -7.64 20.77
CA ILE A 664 32.45 -8.66 20.17
C ILE A 664 32.51 -9.96 20.98
N GLY A 665 31.82 -9.99 22.12
CA GLY A 665 31.70 -11.12 23.03
C GLY A 665 31.15 -10.65 24.38
N GLU A 666 31.01 -11.59 25.30
CA GLU A 666 30.65 -11.34 26.69
C GLU A 666 31.76 -11.85 27.62
N SER A 667 31.91 -11.22 28.78
CA SER A 667 32.74 -11.72 29.87
C SER A 667 32.12 -12.95 30.56
N VAL A 668 32.86 -13.55 31.49
CA VAL A 668 32.36 -14.67 32.31
C VAL A 668 31.05 -14.36 33.03
N ASP A 669 30.90 -13.15 33.59
CA ASP A 669 29.67 -12.73 34.25
C ASP A 669 28.64 -12.14 33.28
N GLY A 670 28.85 -12.19 31.96
CA GLY A 670 27.87 -11.76 30.94
C GLY A 670 27.83 -10.24 30.73
N ARG A 671 28.98 -9.55 30.87
CA ARG A 671 29.12 -8.13 30.50
C ARG A 671 29.63 -8.03 29.07
N ASN A 672 28.99 -7.20 28.26
CA ASN A 672 29.37 -6.95 26.87
C ASN A 672 30.80 -6.41 26.74
N ILE A 673 31.59 -7.00 25.85
CA ILE A 673 32.90 -6.49 25.45
C ILE A 673 32.69 -5.62 24.21
N TYR A 674 32.88 -4.30 24.36
CA TYR A 674 32.60 -3.33 23.31
C TYR A 674 33.83 -3.02 22.46
N ALA A 675 33.68 -3.16 21.14
CA ALA A 675 34.60 -2.60 20.15
C ALA A 675 34.00 -1.34 19.53
N ILE A 676 34.81 -0.29 19.43
CA ILE A 676 34.46 1.03 18.90
C ILE A 676 35.38 1.32 17.72
N LYS A 677 34.84 1.38 16.51
CA LYS A 677 35.54 1.92 15.36
C LYS A 677 35.43 3.43 15.39
N LEU A 678 36.52 4.11 15.05
CA LEU A 678 36.55 5.52 14.74
C LEU A 678 37.22 5.72 13.38
N GLY A 679 36.49 6.29 12.43
CA GLY A 679 36.98 6.53 11.07
C GLY A 679 36.29 5.70 9.99
N ASN A 680 36.51 6.14 8.76
CA ASN A 680 35.87 5.63 7.54
C ASN A 680 36.89 4.94 6.60
N GLY A 681 38.17 4.89 6.96
CA GLY A 681 39.23 4.30 6.15
C GLY A 681 39.18 2.77 6.04
N ASN A 682 39.70 2.25 4.93
CA ASN A 682 39.75 0.81 4.63
C ASN A 682 40.97 0.09 5.23
N LYS A 683 42.02 0.83 5.61
CA LYS A 683 43.10 0.33 6.47
C LYS A 683 42.63 0.42 7.92
N GLU A 684 42.99 -0.56 8.73
CA GLU A 684 42.53 -0.63 10.12
C GLU A 684 43.72 -0.78 11.08
N VAL A 685 43.66 -0.13 12.24
CA VAL A 685 44.61 -0.33 13.35
C VAL A 685 43.86 -0.57 14.65
N PHE A 686 44.41 -1.44 15.52
CA PHE A 686 43.70 -1.93 16.69
C PHE A 686 44.33 -1.47 18.01
N PHE A 687 43.49 -1.01 18.93
CA PHE A 687 43.85 -0.49 20.24
C PHE A 687 43.03 -1.23 21.28
N ASN A 688 43.67 -1.76 22.32
CA ASN A 688 42.96 -2.45 23.40
C ASN A 688 43.56 -2.11 24.77
N GLY A 689 42.74 -2.23 25.81
CA GLY A 689 43.10 -1.87 27.17
C GLY A 689 42.36 -2.70 28.22
N SER A 690 42.85 -2.63 29.45
CA SER A 690 42.30 -3.34 30.60
C SER A 690 42.09 -4.85 30.38
N HIS A 691 43.04 -5.55 29.75
CA HIS A 691 43.16 -7.02 29.89
C HIS A 691 43.37 -7.37 31.37
N HIS A 692 44.14 -6.53 32.07
CA HIS A 692 44.34 -6.65 33.51
C HIS A 692 43.45 -5.67 34.28
N ALA A 693 42.75 -6.18 35.29
CA ALA A 693 41.72 -5.47 36.03
C ALA A 693 42.20 -4.17 36.74
N ARG A 694 43.34 -4.23 37.44
CA ARG A 694 43.93 -3.06 38.12
C ARG A 694 44.47 -1.98 37.18
N GLU A 695 44.65 -2.28 35.90
CA GLU A 695 45.33 -1.43 34.92
C GLU A 695 44.32 -0.53 34.15
N HIS A 696 43.15 -0.29 34.75
CA HIS A 696 41.97 0.25 34.08
C HIS A 696 42.03 1.72 33.64
N MET A 697 43.01 2.50 34.09
CA MET A 697 43.28 3.84 33.53
C MET A 697 43.59 3.77 32.01
N THR A 698 43.97 2.60 31.50
CA THR A 698 44.07 2.34 30.05
C THR A 698 42.72 2.51 29.34
N THR A 699 41.59 2.15 29.98
CA THR A 699 40.22 2.47 29.49
C THR A 699 40.05 3.98 29.33
N ASN A 700 40.40 4.76 30.35
CA ASN A 700 40.29 6.23 30.34
C ASN A 700 41.08 6.83 29.16
N VAL A 701 42.30 6.35 28.93
CA VAL A 701 43.14 6.81 27.80
C VAL A 701 42.46 6.51 26.46
N LEU A 702 41.96 5.29 26.25
CA LEU A 702 41.35 4.89 24.97
C LEU A 702 40.01 5.58 24.72
N MET A 703 39.13 5.69 25.72
CA MET A 703 37.86 6.42 25.57
C MET A 703 38.08 7.92 25.31
N ASN A 704 39.04 8.54 26.00
CA ASN A 704 39.35 9.94 25.81
C ASN A 704 40.05 10.21 24.45
N MET A 705 40.76 9.22 23.87
CA MET A 705 41.17 9.28 22.45
C MET A 705 39.96 9.30 21.51
N VAL A 706 38.96 8.43 21.70
CA VAL A 706 37.77 8.37 20.83
C VAL A 706 37.05 9.72 20.78
N ASP A 707 36.76 10.33 21.94
CA ASP A 707 36.09 11.65 22.00
C ASP A 707 36.96 12.73 21.34
N GLU A 708 38.20 12.93 21.79
CA GLU A 708 39.06 14.01 21.30
C GLU A 708 39.29 13.94 19.78
N TYR A 709 39.46 12.72 19.23
CA TYR A 709 39.66 12.51 17.80
C TYR A 709 38.36 12.69 17.01
N ALA A 710 37.22 12.17 17.49
CA ALA A 710 35.92 12.39 16.85
C ALA A 710 35.52 13.87 16.82
N ARG A 711 35.75 14.57 17.95
CA ARG A 711 35.50 16.00 18.11
C ARG A 711 36.39 16.83 17.19
N SER A 712 37.67 16.48 17.08
CA SER A 712 38.63 17.11 16.17
C SER A 712 38.28 16.88 14.68
N TYR A 713 37.90 15.65 14.31
CA TYR A 713 37.42 15.30 12.96
C TYR A 713 36.19 16.12 12.56
N ALA A 714 35.21 16.20 13.46
CA ALA A 714 33.95 16.86 13.20
C ALA A 714 34.12 18.38 13.12
N ARG A 715 34.97 18.97 13.98
CA ARG A 715 35.37 20.39 13.93
C ARG A 715 36.27 20.76 12.76
N MET A 716 36.71 19.78 11.95
CA MET A 716 37.70 19.96 10.87
C MET A 716 39.04 20.57 11.35
N GLN A 717 39.41 20.32 12.63
CA GLN A 717 40.61 20.86 13.28
C GLN A 717 41.72 19.81 13.32
N ASN A 718 42.98 20.25 13.20
CA ASN A 718 44.13 19.39 13.48
C ASN A 718 44.25 19.10 15.00
N TYR A 719 44.61 17.88 15.38
CA TYR A 719 44.86 17.51 16.78
C TYR A 719 46.36 17.40 17.05
N ASN A 720 46.94 18.32 17.82
CA ASN A 720 48.37 18.33 18.17
C ASN A 720 49.29 18.12 16.93
N GLY A 721 49.00 18.82 15.83
CA GLY A 721 49.72 18.74 14.55
C GLY A 721 49.19 17.69 13.56
N TYR A 722 48.42 16.70 13.99
CA TYR A 722 47.86 15.66 13.11
C TYR A 722 46.59 16.14 12.41
N ASN A 723 46.48 15.97 11.09
CA ASN A 723 45.23 16.21 10.36
C ASN A 723 44.27 15.03 10.55
N THR A 724 43.47 15.13 11.61
CA THR A 724 42.56 14.10 12.09
C THR A 724 41.55 13.66 11.04
N ARG A 725 41.03 14.58 10.22
CA ARG A 725 40.08 14.25 9.14
C ARG A 725 40.72 13.43 8.02
N ARG A 726 41.92 13.82 7.56
CA ARG A 726 42.68 13.03 6.57
C ARG A 726 43.05 11.64 7.11
N ILE A 727 43.51 11.58 8.36
CA ILE A 727 43.95 10.32 8.97
C ILE A 727 42.79 9.34 9.12
N LEU A 728 41.64 9.79 9.65
CA LEU A 728 40.48 8.93 9.87
C LEU A 728 39.66 8.62 8.60
N ASN A 729 39.85 9.36 7.51
CA ASN A 729 39.31 9.00 6.20
C ASN A 729 40.15 7.94 5.49
N ASP A 730 41.47 7.93 5.68
CA ASP A 730 42.36 6.93 5.09
C ASP A 730 42.49 5.65 5.98
N VAL A 731 42.35 5.76 7.31
CA VAL A 731 42.53 4.67 8.29
C VAL A 731 41.46 4.69 9.38
N SER A 732 40.80 3.56 9.63
CA SER A 732 39.93 3.36 10.80
C SER A 732 40.73 2.89 12.02
N ILE A 733 40.48 3.47 13.19
CA ILE A 733 41.03 3.02 14.48
C ILE A 733 39.95 2.22 15.22
N TRP A 734 40.19 0.94 15.49
CA TRP A 734 39.33 0.13 16.35
C TRP A 734 39.86 0.10 17.77
N PHE A 735 39.01 0.47 18.73
CA PHE A 735 39.29 0.46 20.17
C PHE A 735 38.45 -0.61 20.86
N VAL A 736 39.06 -1.43 21.73
CA VAL A 736 38.35 -2.17 22.79
C VAL A 736 38.86 -1.64 24.13
N PRO A 737 38.19 -0.63 24.73
CA PRO A 737 38.74 0.09 25.88
C PRO A 737 38.88 -0.76 27.15
N MET A 738 37.99 -1.74 27.32
CA MET A 738 37.90 -2.58 28.52
C MET A 738 37.67 -4.04 28.14
N VAL A 739 38.74 -4.83 28.10
CA VAL A 739 38.70 -6.27 27.78
C VAL A 739 38.21 -7.12 28.97
N ASN A 740 38.48 -6.68 30.20
CA ASN A 740 38.16 -7.41 31.44
C ASN A 740 37.09 -6.67 32.29
N PRO A 741 35.86 -6.49 31.81
CA PRO A 741 34.87 -5.65 32.51
C PRO A 741 34.51 -6.17 33.91
N ASP A 742 34.48 -7.50 34.10
CA ASP A 742 34.20 -8.11 35.40
C ASP A 742 35.32 -7.81 36.41
N GLY A 743 36.58 -8.01 36.02
CA GLY A 743 37.73 -7.73 36.87
C GLY A 743 37.87 -6.25 37.19
N VAL A 744 37.63 -5.36 36.22
CA VAL A 744 37.66 -3.91 36.45
C VAL A 744 36.60 -3.49 37.49
N MET A 745 35.36 -3.98 37.38
CA MET A 745 34.33 -3.72 38.40
C MET A 745 34.71 -4.33 39.76
N LEU A 746 35.29 -5.53 39.80
CA LEU A 746 35.80 -6.15 41.04
C LEU A 746 36.88 -5.28 41.74
N VAL A 747 37.75 -4.63 40.97
CA VAL A 747 38.76 -3.71 41.49
C VAL A 747 38.17 -2.38 41.98
N GLN A 748 37.20 -1.82 41.23
CA GLN A 748 36.66 -0.48 41.47
C GLN A 748 35.58 -0.44 42.56
N GLU A 749 34.71 -1.46 42.60
CA GLU A 749 33.49 -1.50 43.42
C GLU A 749 33.46 -2.70 44.39
N GLY A 750 34.35 -3.69 44.22
CA GLY A 750 34.53 -4.80 45.15
C GLY A 750 33.71 -6.06 44.82
N PRO A 751 33.73 -7.07 45.71
CA PRO A 751 33.29 -8.44 45.40
C PRO A 751 31.79 -8.59 45.17
N SER A 752 30.96 -7.63 45.58
CA SER A 752 29.52 -7.57 45.29
C SER A 752 29.19 -7.44 43.80
N THR A 753 30.15 -7.04 42.96
CA THR A 753 29.97 -6.97 41.50
C THR A 753 30.14 -8.32 40.78
N ALA A 754 30.69 -9.32 41.46
CA ALA A 754 30.85 -10.67 40.91
C ALA A 754 29.54 -11.47 41.07
N LYS A 755 29.18 -12.31 40.08
CA LYS A 755 28.07 -13.28 40.24
C LYS A 755 28.31 -14.31 41.35
N ASN A 756 29.57 -14.49 41.79
CA ASN A 756 29.91 -15.31 42.95
C ASN A 756 30.96 -14.59 43.85
N PRO A 757 30.51 -13.70 44.76
CA PRO A 757 31.39 -12.93 45.64
C PRO A 757 32.30 -13.80 46.50
N SER A 758 31.77 -14.90 47.04
CA SER A 758 32.52 -15.85 47.87
C SER A 758 33.65 -16.53 47.09
N LYS A 759 33.44 -16.83 45.80
CA LYS A 759 34.47 -17.46 44.97
C LYS A 759 35.61 -16.51 44.62
N VAL A 760 35.33 -15.24 44.30
CA VAL A 760 36.40 -14.26 44.03
C VAL A 760 37.21 -13.95 45.29
N ILE A 761 36.57 -13.84 46.47
CA ILE A 761 37.26 -13.69 47.77
C ILE A 761 38.16 -14.91 48.02
N SER A 762 37.68 -16.13 47.79
CA SER A 762 38.47 -17.36 47.94
C SER A 762 39.68 -17.43 46.99
N ILE A 763 39.59 -16.88 45.78
CA ILE A 763 40.70 -16.78 44.81
C ILE A 763 41.68 -15.65 45.18
N ASN A 764 41.20 -14.63 45.91
CA ASN A 764 41.97 -13.48 46.41
C ASN A 764 42.70 -13.81 47.74
N ASP A 765 43.08 -15.07 47.95
CA ASP A 765 43.65 -15.59 49.20
C ASP A 765 42.84 -15.18 50.47
N ASN A 766 41.49 -15.16 50.34
CA ASN A 766 40.48 -14.69 51.31
C ASN A 766 40.47 -13.18 51.62
N SER A 767 41.26 -12.36 50.92
CA SER A 767 41.22 -10.91 51.05
C SER A 767 39.96 -10.29 50.43
N ARG A 768 39.46 -9.22 51.05
CA ARG A 768 38.42 -8.34 50.48
C ARG A 768 38.98 -7.09 49.78
N ASP A 769 40.29 -6.86 49.81
CA ASP A 769 40.93 -5.80 49.01
C ASP A 769 41.35 -6.36 47.65
N PHE A 770 40.71 -5.86 46.59
CA PHE A 770 40.94 -6.28 45.21
C PHE A 770 41.82 -5.30 44.41
N LYS A 771 42.41 -4.25 45.00
CA LYS A 771 43.27 -3.29 44.27
C LYS A 771 44.42 -3.96 43.51
N HIS A 772 44.94 -5.05 44.06
CA HIS A 772 46.02 -5.84 43.48
C HIS A 772 45.55 -6.87 42.43
N TRP A 773 44.25 -7.01 42.19
CA TRP A 773 43.69 -7.98 41.25
C TRP A 773 44.05 -7.65 39.80
N LYS A 774 44.60 -8.64 39.10
CA LYS A 774 45.07 -8.56 37.71
C LYS A 774 44.20 -9.40 36.77
N ALA A 775 43.72 -10.55 37.22
CA ALA A 775 43.00 -11.56 36.46
C ALA A 775 41.57 -11.17 36.01
N ASN A 776 40.92 -12.01 35.20
CA ASN A 776 39.46 -12.02 35.03
C ASN A 776 38.77 -12.57 36.30
N ILE A 777 37.43 -12.62 36.30
CA ILE A 777 36.64 -13.03 37.47
C ILE A 777 36.87 -14.51 37.89
N ARG A 778 37.40 -15.34 36.99
CA ARG A 778 37.79 -16.74 37.28
C ARG A 778 39.20 -16.87 37.84
N GLY A 779 39.94 -15.78 38.01
CA GLY A 779 41.33 -15.81 38.46
C GLY A 779 42.31 -16.26 37.37
N VAL A 780 42.00 -16.03 36.09
CA VAL A 780 42.90 -16.27 34.95
C VAL A 780 43.45 -14.95 34.40
N ASP A 781 44.75 -14.91 34.11
CA ASP A 781 45.43 -13.76 33.51
C ASP A 781 45.19 -13.72 31.98
N LEU A 782 44.34 -12.79 31.54
CA LEU A 782 43.91 -12.69 30.14
C LEU A 782 45.04 -12.37 29.15
N ASN A 783 46.17 -11.82 29.61
CA ASN A 783 47.35 -11.58 28.79
C ASN A 783 48.39 -12.71 28.91
N ARG A 784 47.95 -13.90 29.38
CA ARG A 784 48.68 -15.17 29.35
C ARG A 784 47.88 -16.28 28.65
N GLN A 785 46.88 -15.90 27.86
CA GLN A 785 45.89 -16.80 27.25
C GLN A 785 46.03 -16.91 25.72
N TYR A 786 46.86 -16.11 25.05
CA TYR A 786 47.00 -16.15 23.59
C TYR A 786 47.90 -17.31 23.12
N PRO A 787 47.65 -17.92 21.94
CA PRO A 787 48.24 -19.20 21.55
C PRO A 787 49.68 -19.13 20.99
N TYR A 788 50.55 -18.32 21.61
CA TYR A 788 51.98 -18.23 21.27
C TYR A 788 52.83 -18.32 22.54
N LEU A 789 53.79 -19.26 22.59
CA LEU A 789 54.63 -19.57 23.76
C LEU A 789 53.87 -19.91 25.07
N TRP A 790 52.55 -20.16 25.02
CA TRP A 790 51.71 -20.47 26.18
C TRP A 790 52.23 -21.61 27.08
N ARG A 791 52.83 -22.64 26.47
CA ARG A 791 53.44 -23.76 27.22
C ARG A 791 54.65 -23.31 28.05
N THR A 792 55.47 -22.37 27.57
CA THR A 792 56.70 -21.88 28.22
C THR A 792 56.50 -20.63 29.09
N VAL A 793 55.25 -20.16 29.26
CA VAL A 793 54.90 -19.08 30.20
C VAL A 793 55.37 -19.41 31.62
N SER A 794 56.19 -18.52 32.19
CA SER A 794 56.80 -18.65 33.51
C SER A 794 56.03 -17.89 34.60
N ASN A 795 56.31 -18.20 35.88
CA ASN A 795 55.64 -17.65 37.06
C ASN A 795 54.11 -17.94 37.11
N ASP A 796 53.69 -19.04 36.48
CA ASP A 796 52.32 -19.54 36.54
C ASP A 796 52.06 -20.25 37.89
N PRO A 797 51.12 -19.79 38.74
CA PRO A 797 50.77 -20.45 40.01
C PRO A 797 50.03 -21.79 39.84
N GLY A 798 49.72 -22.23 38.62
CA GLY A 798 49.10 -23.53 38.31
C GLY A 798 47.63 -23.68 38.75
N ARG A 799 47.08 -22.68 39.46
CA ARG A 799 45.69 -22.60 39.91
C ARG A 799 45.17 -21.16 39.82
N PRO A 800 43.85 -20.95 39.70
CA PRO A 800 43.22 -19.63 39.82
C PRO A 800 43.75 -18.79 40.97
N ARG A 801 44.14 -17.55 40.67
CA ARG A 801 44.65 -16.57 41.65
C ARG A 801 44.35 -15.15 41.15
N TYR A 802 44.57 -14.13 41.99
CA TYR A 802 44.43 -12.73 41.61
C TYR A 802 45.25 -12.31 40.38
N GLY A 803 46.27 -13.07 39.96
CA GLY A 803 47.06 -12.81 38.75
C GLY A 803 47.96 -13.98 38.36
N PHE A 804 48.64 -13.83 37.22
CA PHE A 804 49.66 -14.73 36.65
C PHE A 804 49.20 -16.14 36.21
N TYR A 805 48.06 -16.66 36.70
CA TYR A 805 47.54 -17.97 36.28
C TYR A 805 47.18 -17.98 34.79
N LYS A 806 47.81 -18.86 34.00
CA LYS A 806 47.65 -18.86 32.53
C LYS A 806 46.42 -19.60 32.00
N GLY A 807 45.56 -20.11 32.89
CA GLY A 807 44.38 -20.92 32.53
C GLY A 807 44.73 -22.40 32.30
N LYS A 808 43.74 -23.19 31.87
CA LYS A 808 43.93 -24.63 31.59
C LYS A 808 44.41 -24.93 30.17
N ALA A 809 44.11 -24.03 29.24
CA ALA A 809 44.47 -24.05 27.83
C ALA A 809 44.50 -22.60 27.33
N PRO A 810 45.20 -22.27 26.21
CA PRO A 810 45.04 -20.98 25.57
C PRO A 810 43.59 -20.79 25.11
N LEU A 811 43.10 -19.55 25.16
CA LEU A 811 41.73 -19.15 24.78
C LEU A 811 40.61 -19.90 25.53
N SER A 812 40.85 -20.30 26.79
CA SER A 812 39.80 -20.85 27.67
C SER A 812 38.86 -19.78 28.22
N GLU A 813 39.31 -18.54 28.29
CA GLU A 813 38.52 -17.42 28.81
C GLU A 813 37.78 -16.68 27.69
N PRO A 814 36.48 -16.36 27.87
CA PRO A 814 35.67 -15.76 26.81
C PRO A 814 36.15 -14.35 26.47
N GLU A 815 36.75 -13.62 27.41
CA GLU A 815 37.31 -12.29 27.17
C GLU A 815 38.48 -12.36 26.17
N THR A 816 39.45 -13.24 26.39
CA THR A 816 40.57 -13.44 25.45
C THR A 816 40.07 -13.98 24.12
N LYS A 817 39.10 -14.92 24.14
CA LYS A 817 38.54 -15.48 22.91
C LYS A 817 37.86 -14.42 22.04
N ALA A 818 37.09 -13.50 22.64
CA ALA A 818 36.48 -12.39 21.92
C ALA A 818 37.51 -11.51 21.19
N ILE A 819 38.63 -11.17 21.85
CA ILE A 819 39.71 -10.39 21.23
C ILE A 819 40.44 -11.18 20.14
N TYR A 820 40.71 -12.46 20.37
CA TYR A 820 41.32 -13.35 19.38
C TYR A 820 40.43 -13.50 18.14
N ASP A 821 39.15 -13.83 18.31
CA ASP A 821 38.19 -13.97 17.22
C ASP A 821 38.05 -12.65 16.45
N PHE A 822 37.87 -11.52 17.15
CA PHE A 822 37.76 -10.19 16.52
C PHE A 822 39.01 -9.84 15.69
N THR A 823 40.20 -10.12 16.23
CA THR A 823 41.50 -9.92 15.54
C THR A 823 41.69 -10.85 14.35
N ASN A 824 41.01 -11.99 14.31
CA ASN A 824 41.05 -12.91 13.17
C ASN A 824 40.06 -12.53 12.05
N HIS A 825 38.97 -11.83 12.36
CA HIS A 825 38.02 -11.33 11.37
C HIS A 825 38.42 -9.99 10.70
N HIS A 826 39.52 -9.37 11.16
CA HIS A 826 39.99 -8.06 10.70
C HIS A 826 41.43 -8.09 10.14
N ASN A 827 41.76 -7.13 9.27
CA ASN A 827 43.08 -7.02 8.60
C ASN A 827 43.91 -5.89 9.21
N PHE A 828 44.10 -5.93 10.53
CA PHE A 828 44.77 -4.88 11.29
C PHE A 828 46.25 -4.71 10.88
N LYS A 829 46.61 -3.49 10.51
CA LYS A 829 47.93 -3.06 10.01
C LYS A 829 48.91 -2.64 11.11
N ALA A 830 48.40 -2.43 12.32
CA ALA A 830 49.16 -2.27 13.54
C ALA A 830 48.26 -2.59 14.74
N ALA A 831 48.85 -2.99 15.87
CA ALA A 831 48.12 -3.12 17.12
C ALA A 831 48.87 -2.55 18.35
N VAL A 832 48.11 -1.98 19.28
CA VAL A 832 48.61 -1.38 20.52
C VAL A 832 47.79 -1.92 21.70
N ALA A 833 48.43 -2.73 22.55
CA ALA A 833 47.80 -3.27 23.77
C ALA A 833 48.30 -2.51 25.00
N TYR A 834 47.45 -1.66 25.57
CA TYR A 834 47.79 -0.77 26.67
C TYR A 834 47.71 -1.47 28.03
N HIS A 835 48.75 -1.27 28.83
CA HIS A 835 48.96 -1.86 30.15
C HIS A 835 49.48 -0.83 31.15
N SER A 836 49.61 -1.20 32.43
CA SER A 836 50.34 -0.37 33.39
C SER A 836 51.06 -1.19 34.49
N SER A 837 52.21 -0.77 35.00
CA SER A 837 52.87 0.54 34.88
C SER A 837 54.40 0.40 34.80
N GLY A 838 55.08 1.43 34.27
CA GLY A 838 56.54 1.46 34.19
C GLY A 838 57.15 2.49 33.23
N GLU A 839 56.36 3.14 32.37
CA GLU A 839 56.84 4.01 31.27
C GLU A 839 57.74 3.25 30.28
N LEU A 840 57.29 2.05 29.89
CA LEU A 840 57.96 1.12 28.98
C LEU A 840 57.14 0.86 27.71
N ILE A 841 57.76 0.28 26.67
CA ILE A 841 57.08 -0.22 25.46
C ILE A 841 57.60 -1.63 25.12
N TYR A 842 56.88 -2.68 25.49
CA TYR A 842 57.21 -4.07 25.16
C TYR A 842 56.83 -4.42 23.72
N THR A 843 57.65 -5.20 23.01
CA THR A 843 57.46 -5.55 21.59
C THR A 843 58.49 -6.62 21.14
N ARG A 844 58.35 -7.20 19.93
CA ARG A 844 59.25 -8.25 19.38
C ARG A 844 59.69 -7.94 17.95
N TYR A 845 60.88 -7.36 17.81
CA TYR A 845 61.37 -6.82 16.51
C TYR A 845 61.80 -7.87 15.47
N GLY A 846 61.75 -9.16 15.76
CA GLY A 846 62.25 -10.22 14.86
C GLY A 846 61.21 -10.87 13.95
N PHE A 847 59.93 -10.46 14.02
CA PHE A 847 58.86 -11.02 13.18
C PHE A 847 58.27 -10.03 12.16
N ASP A 848 58.46 -8.73 12.37
CA ASP A 848 58.12 -7.68 11.39
C ASP A 848 59.08 -6.47 11.53
N TYR A 849 59.31 -5.75 10.44
CA TYR A 849 60.24 -4.62 10.40
C TYR A 849 59.65 -3.32 11.00
N HIS A 850 58.32 -3.20 11.05
CA HIS A 850 57.62 -1.97 11.39
C HIS A 850 57.43 -1.78 12.91
N SER A 851 57.40 -2.86 13.71
CA SER A 851 57.29 -2.80 15.18
C SER A 851 58.36 -1.88 15.79
N ARG A 852 59.60 -1.94 15.28
CA ARG A 852 60.70 -1.06 15.73
C ARG A 852 60.47 0.40 15.37
N SER A 853 59.87 0.67 14.22
CA SER A 853 59.53 2.04 13.79
C SER A 853 58.42 2.63 14.66
N ILE A 854 57.33 1.88 14.89
CA ILE A 854 56.21 2.34 15.72
C ILE A 854 56.66 2.50 17.18
N ALA A 855 57.42 1.55 17.74
CA ALA A 855 57.94 1.66 19.11
C ALA A 855 58.87 2.88 19.30
N ASN A 856 59.74 3.18 18.32
CA ASN A 856 60.58 4.38 18.35
C ASN A 856 59.77 5.68 18.22
N GLY A 857 58.74 5.70 17.37
CA GLY A 857 57.84 6.87 17.25
C GLY A 857 57.03 7.12 18.52
N VAL A 858 56.50 6.06 19.13
CA VAL A 858 55.77 6.14 20.41
C VAL A 858 56.72 6.51 21.56
N LYS A 859 57.97 6.04 21.58
CA LYS A 859 59.03 6.55 22.48
C LYS A 859 59.18 8.07 22.34
N ASN A 860 59.29 8.59 21.12
CA ASN A 860 59.49 10.03 20.88
C ASN A 860 58.27 10.87 21.29
N ILE A 861 57.07 10.28 21.37
CA ILE A 861 55.83 10.94 21.82
C ILE A 861 55.68 10.87 23.36
N THR A 862 55.98 9.72 23.96
CA THR A 862 55.68 9.42 25.37
C THR A 862 56.87 9.62 26.32
N GLY A 863 58.09 9.56 25.81
CA GLY A 863 59.33 9.37 26.58
C GLY A 863 59.57 7.93 27.05
N TYR A 864 58.69 6.97 26.74
CA TYR A 864 58.76 5.61 27.27
C TYR A 864 59.89 4.77 26.66
N THR A 865 60.47 3.86 27.44
CA THR A 865 61.64 3.06 27.02
C THR A 865 61.21 1.76 26.31
N PRO A 866 61.58 1.53 25.03
CA PRO A 866 61.26 0.29 24.34
C PRO A 866 62.08 -0.89 24.84
N ILE A 867 61.42 -2.00 25.12
CA ILE A 867 62.02 -3.27 25.56
C ILE A 867 61.70 -4.34 24.52
N ASN A 868 62.74 -4.84 23.83
CA ASN A 868 62.60 -5.89 22.82
C ASN A 868 62.61 -7.27 23.49
N LEU A 869 61.47 -7.96 23.47
CA LEU A 869 61.28 -9.29 24.05
C LEU A 869 61.66 -10.43 23.09
N GLN A 870 62.37 -10.17 21.97
CA GLN A 870 62.63 -11.20 20.95
C GLN A 870 63.26 -12.49 21.51
N SER A 871 64.18 -12.37 22.48
CA SER A 871 64.85 -13.50 23.16
C SER A 871 64.07 -14.07 24.36
N SER A 872 62.92 -13.50 24.73
CA SER A 872 62.10 -13.98 25.85
C SER A 872 61.34 -15.27 25.48
N THR A 873 61.55 -16.32 26.27
CA THR A 873 60.78 -17.57 26.24
C THR A 873 59.39 -17.45 26.89
N ASN A 874 59.17 -16.42 27.71
CA ASN A 874 57.85 -16.06 28.23
C ASN A 874 57.09 -15.21 27.20
N GLY A 875 55.80 -15.51 27.01
CA GLY A 875 54.92 -14.85 26.03
C GLY A 875 53.44 -15.03 26.38
N ALA A 876 52.63 -15.44 25.40
CA ALA A 876 51.17 -15.57 25.48
C ALA A 876 50.37 -14.29 25.76
N GLY A 877 51.01 -13.12 25.60
CA GLY A 877 50.33 -11.83 25.52
C GLY A 877 49.73 -11.57 24.14
N TYR A 878 48.78 -10.63 24.08
CA TYR A 878 48.09 -10.26 22.84
C TYR A 878 49.08 -9.86 21.73
N THR A 879 50.05 -9.00 22.06
CA THR A 879 51.03 -8.47 21.10
C THR A 879 52.08 -9.50 20.69
N ASP A 880 52.50 -10.40 21.59
CA ASP A 880 53.38 -11.52 21.23
C ASP A 880 52.73 -12.38 20.13
N TRP A 881 51.46 -12.76 20.34
CA TRP A 881 50.69 -13.53 19.37
C TRP A 881 50.41 -12.74 18.09
N PHE A 882 49.97 -11.48 18.18
CA PHE A 882 49.67 -10.66 17.00
C PHE A 882 50.89 -10.49 16.08
N VAL A 883 52.04 -10.13 16.66
CA VAL A 883 53.30 -9.94 15.93
C VAL A 883 53.81 -11.26 15.36
N HIS A 884 53.68 -12.37 16.11
CA HIS A 884 54.03 -13.70 15.59
C HIS A 884 53.11 -14.13 14.44
N GLU A 885 51.79 -14.04 14.61
CA GLU A 885 50.81 -14.72 13.77
C GLU A 885 50.40 -13.89 12.56
N LYS A 886 50.20 -12.59 12.74
CA LYS A 886 49.78 -11.68 11.66
C LYS A 886 50.95 -11.11 10.87
N LYS A 887 52.17 -11.17 11.42
CA LYS A 887 53.37 -10.48 10.88
C LYS A 887 53.12 -8.98 10.68
N GLN A 888 52.35 -8.38 11.58
CA GLN A 888 51.97 -6.96 11.58
C GLN A 888 52.50 -6.29 12.86
N PRO A 889 52.87 -5.00 12.80
CA PRO A 889 53.55 -4.34 13.91
C PRO A 889 52.70 -4.23 15.18
N GLY A 890 53.30 -4.60 16.31
CA GLY A 890 52.61 -4.66 17.60
C GLY A 890 53.47 -4.16 18.76
N ILE A 891 52.88 -3.32 19.61
CA ILE A 891 53.53 -2.74 20.78
C ILE A 891 52.62 -2.76 22.02
N THR A 892 53.22 -2.88 23.20
CA THR A 892 52.55 -2.85 24.50
C THR A 892 53.12 -1.72 25.36
N PRO A 893 52.47 -0.54 25.40
CA PRO A 893 52.88 0.56 26.28
C PRO A 893 52.41 0.34 27.73
N GLU A 894 53.34 0.49 28.67
CA GLU A 894 53.10 0.48 30.11
C GLU A 894 52.95 1.92 30.63
N ILE A 895 51.72 2.41 30.79
CA ILE A 895 51.48 3.82 31.16
C ILE A 895 51.75 4.10 32.65
N SER A 896 52.06 5.36 32.98
CA SER A 896 52.49 5.86 34.30
C SER A 896 53.85 5.31 34.77
N PRO A 897 54.60 6.08 35.57
CA PRO A 897 55.66 5.53 36.42
C PRO A 897 55.12 4.38 37.27
N TYR A 898 56.00 3.43 37.61
CA TYR A 898 55.64 2.20 38.32
C TYR A 898 54.95 2.50 39.67
N VAL A 899 53.72 2.01 39.85
CA VAL A 899 52.94 2.22 41.08
C VAL A 899 52.88 1.00 42.01
N GLY A 900 53.39 -0.17 41.59
CA GLY A 900 53.24 -1.45 42.30
C GLY A 900 51.98 -2.23 41.89
N GLU A 901 51.61 -3.25 42.66
CA GLU A 901 50.40 -4.08 42.42
C GLU A 901 49.11 -3.35 42.85
N ARG A 902 48.78 -2.22 42.20
CA ARG A 902 47.57 -1.42 42.45
C ARG A 902 47.19 -0.56 41.22
N PRO A 903 45.98 0.05 41.18
CA PRO A 903 45.62 0.98 40.12
C PRO A 903 46.45 2.27 40.17
N ILE A 904 46.60 2.90 39.01
CA ILE A 904 47.27 4.20 38.89
C ILE A 904 46.44 5.27 39.61
N PRO A 905 47.02 6.05 40.55
CA PRO A 905 46.33 7.18 41.17
C PRO A 905 45.89 8.24 40.15
N LEU A 906 44.67 8.79 40.30
CA LEU A 906 44.11 9.81 39.40
C LEU A 906 44.94 11.10 39.32
N SER A 907 45.82 11.37 40.30
CA SER A 907 46.85 12.42 40.24
C SER A 907 47.73 12.31 38.99
N ASN A 908 48.00 11.09 38.53
CA ASN A 908 48.90 10.83 37.41
C ASN A 908 48.22 11.07 36.05
N TRP A 909 46.88 11.20 36.00
CA TRP A 909 46.10 11.33 34.77
C TRP A 909 46.65 12.41 33.83
N ASN A 910 46.97 13.60 34.34
CA ASN A 910 47.48 14.70 33.49
C ASN A 910 48.82 14.36 32.82
N SER A 911 49.67 13.55 33.44
CA SER A 911 50.93 13.10 32.84
C SER A 911 50.68 11.98 31.83
N VAL A 912 49.95 10.94 32.26
CA VAL A 912 49.53 9.80 31.44
C VAL A 912 48.84 10.25 30.15
N TRP A 913 47.84 11.13 30.25
CA TRP A 913 47.10 11.65 29.12
C TRP A 913 47.99 12.48 28.19
N ASN A 914 48.76 13.45 28.71
CA ASN A 914 49.59 14.30 27.86
C ASN A 914 50.66 13.52 27.09
N LYS A 915 51.23 12.46 27.68
CA LYS A 915 52.18 11.56 27.01
C LYS A 915 51.53 10.68 25.94
N ASN A 916 50.27 10.25 26.12
CA ASN A 916 49.64 9.26 25.24
C ASN A 916 48.66 9.82 24.21
N LYS A 917 48.09 11.01 24.40
CA LYS A 917 46.99 11.59 23.62
C LYS A 917 47.14 11.58 22.08
N THR A 918 48.36 11.52 21.54
CA THR A 918 48.63 11.48 20.08
C THR A 918 48.98 10.09 19.54
N VAL A 919 49.17 9.07 20.38
CA VAL A 919 49.66 7.75 19.96
C VAL A 919 48.72 7.04 18.97
N GLY A 920 47.41 7.21 19.12
CA GLY A 920 46.41 6.69 18.17
C GLY A 920 46.55 7.29 16.77
N LEU A 921 46.54 8.63 16.67
CA LEU A 921 46.73 9.33 15.39
C LEU A 921 48.12 9.16 14.80
N TYR A 922 49.16 9.01 15.62
CA TYR A 922 50.50 8.65 15.16
C TYR A 922 50.50 7.27 14.49
N THR A 923 50.00 6.25 15.17
CA THR A 923 49.97 4.85 14.68
C THR A 923 49.13 4.74 13.41
N ALA A 924 47.96 5.39 13.39
CA ALA A 924 47.11 5.46 12.20
C ALA A 924 47.82 6.18 11.04
N ASN A 925 48.44 7.35 11.25
CA ASN A 925 49.16 8.07 10.20
C ASN A 925 50.45 7.35 9.75
N TYR A 926 51.10 6.58 10.62
CA TYR A 926 52.23 5.74 10.25
C TYR A 926 51.79 4.65 9.26
N VAL A 927 50.73 3.90 9.59
CA VAL A 927 50.11 2.91 8.69
C VAL A 927 49.67 3.57 7.38
N ARG A 928 49.00 4.74 7.46
CA ARG A 928 48.53 5.53 6.31
C ARG A 928 49.62 5.86 5.28
N LEU A 929 50.88 5.96 5.72
CA LEU A 929 52.03 6.38 4.93
C LEU A 929 52.96 5.24 4.51
N ASN A 930 52.95 4.09 5.21
CA ASN A 930 53.97 3.04 5.08
C ASN A 930 53.40 1.63 4.80
N GLN A 931 52.07 1.49 4.79
CA GLN A 931 51.29 0.31 4.39
C GLN A 931 50.02 0.78 3.65
#